data_AF-A0A960HRJ6-F1
#
_entry.id   AF-A0A960HRJ6-F1
#
_cell.length_a   1.000
_cell.length_b   1.000
_cell.length_c   1.000
_cell.angle_alpha   90.00
_cell.angle_beta   90.00
_cell.angle_gamma   90.00
#
_symmetry.space_group_name_H-M   'P 1'
#
loop_
_entity.id
_entity.type
_entity.pdbx_description
1 polymer ?
#
loop_
_entity_poly.entity_id
_entity_poly.type
_entity_poly.pdbx_seq_one_letter_code
_entity_poly.pdbx_strand_id
1 'polypeptide(L)'
;FAIRDSFPVSPGHTLVVTRRVVPTWWEATADEQHAILDLIDQVRRRLDAELSPDGYNVGFNAGAAAGQTIPHLHVHVIPRFDGDMDDPRGGVRHVIPGRGNYLDAELSTGVGDPSLVTPADRRMLTELFRCLIREDLDRIDLLVSFVMWSGIQHIGRHLDEALERGAHVRLLTTDYLQVTDTRSLGFFLDRLTDGPVGRMEARVFSDPSTSFHPKAYIFTSSATGDGVAFVGSSNLSHSGVASGVEWNMQTTGTRGLVEEFDRLWNDERCIQLGQEWLTEYERLRQLRRSEEPAERADAPIADIVDEDEPPAKPWSVQAEAMSALEATRLEGHQAGLVVMATGLGKTWLAAFDSTRPEFRRVLFVAHREEILTQARDVYRQIRPGGRLTLFTGGEREPDGDVVFASVQSLHRNLSQFDTEQFDYIVVDEFHHAAADTYRRVLAHFRPDFMLGLTATPNRSDNADLLALCSDNLVYDCGLVDGVRRQLLSPFRYRAIPDVADYEHIPWRNGRFDPEELTRHVATQDRAEQVLEEWQALGGTERRTIGFCCTIAHADFMAEYFRAQGINAVAVHSGSSSSPRAEALERLATGELPVVFTVDLFNEGVDVPAIDLVMMLRPTESSIVFLQQLGRGLRRSDNKDQLEVVDLVGNHRGFLLKARLLAKLAGHGNLTDREAVALLANGDQALTGALPDGCSITVDPKVVDLLAELLGPASHQDRTVELIREWIDEHGRRPTALELAVHTGQPFKLKQQGGWFGLLDDLGLLTAAERQAFGTLRGLLVWVEYGNYTKSYKLITLQALLQHDGIRRPVPLREIAATSRWLIYRDVDLVADVADAGSAFTDLARPTVAEWEAYWRKNPINAITTPTRGDDPWFDVVDGELHAKVPIDPGLAAAVNAMVSEIVEYRLYRYLTSQKSRRVGEVRKPVDAGREVDATFTVETTGVTPTSVVIESAGGSAGSDFARNTEYVAGFDLVLSRLAGLGAQLLDCYIDTRNTADLSVADRRLDPGDGFTYPVPLAAGVDIVEMRKSLLRSMSKVGRSPTSKGGGNARKRCRLVVAVPAKWTASSLADAIADGHGGEGSDSASHSDGSLA
;
A
#
# COMPACT_ATOMS: atom_id res chain seq x y z
N PHE A 1 -32.82 -46.63 -37.39
CA PHE A 1 -32.75 -47.38 -38.66
C PHE A 1 -32.09 -46.46 -39.68
N ALA A 2 -31.53 -46.98 -40.77
CA ALA A 2 -30.81 -46.17 -41.75
C ALA A 2 -31.40 -46.35 -43.16
N ILE A 3 -31.47 -45.26 -43.93
CA ILE A 3 -32.00 -45.22 -45.30
C ILE A 3 -31.16 -44.29 -46.17
N ARG A 4 -31.05 -44.55 -47.48
CA ARG A 4 -30.41 -43.61 -48.42
C ARG A 4 -31.24 -42.34 -48.53
N ASP A 5 -30.59 -41.18 -48.58
CA ASP A 5 -31.29 -39.92 -48.82
C ASP A 5 -31.80 -39.87 -50.27
N SER A 6 -33.04 -39.41 -50.46
CA SER A 6 -33.66 -39.23 -51.77
C SER A 6 -33.05 -38.05 -52.55
N PHE A 7 -32.43 -37.10 -51.85
CA PHE A 7 -31.74 -35.94 -52.40
C PHE A 7 -30.30 -35.91 -51.86
N PRO A 8 -29.44 -36.83 -52.32
CA PRO A 8 -28.11 -36.98 -51.77
C PRO A 8 -27.23 -35.76 -52.07
N VAL A 9 -26.51 -35.26 -51.06
CA VAL A 9 -25.49 -34.20 -51.22
C VAL A 9 -24.25 -34.77 -51.92
N SER A 10 -23.95 -36.04 -51.67
CA SER A 10 -22.85 -36.79 -52.29
C SER A 10 -23.25 -38.26 -52.49
N PRO A 11 -22.56 -39.00 -53.37
CA PRO A 11 -22.80 -40.43 -53.53
C PRO A 11 -22.74 -41.17 -52.18
N GLY A 12 -23.85 -41.82 -51.84
CA GLY A 12 -23.95 -42.59 -50.60
C GLY A 12 -24.43 -41.81 -49.36
N HIS A 13 -24.89 -40.57 -49.50
CA HIS A 13 -25.58 -39.86 -48.42
C HIS A 13 -26.69 -40.71 -47.79
N THR A 14 -26.58 -40.97 -46.48
CA THR A 14 -27.47 -41.88 -45.74
C THR A 14 -28.00 -41.20 -44.49
N LEU A 15 -29.29 -41.37 -44.22
CA LEU A 15 -29.97 -40.84 -43.04
C LEU A 15 -30.12 -41.93 -41.99
N VAL A 16 -29.71 -41.64 -40.76
CA VAL A 16 -29.97 -42.46 -39.57
C VAL A 16 -31.14 -41.84 -38.81
N VAL A 17 -32.27 -42.56 -38.75
CA VAL A 17 -33.55 -42.05 -38.27
C VAL A 17 -34.05 -42.91 -37.10
N THR A 18 -34.60 -42.27 -36.06
CA THR A 18 -35.25 -42.97 -34.95
C THR A 18 -36.57 -43.60 -35.40
N ARG A 19 -36.94 -44.77 -34.85
CA ARG A 19 -38.25 -45.40 -35.16
C ARG A 19 -39.40 -44.66 -34.49
N ARG A 20 -39.17 -44.23 -33.24
CA ARG A 20 -40.08 -43.36 -32.52
C ARG A 20 -39.97 -41.96 -33.11
N VAL A 21 -41.09 -41.32 -33.39
CA VAL A 21 -41.08 -39.93 -33.88
C VAL A 21 -40.63 -39.02 -32.74
N VAL A 22 -39.41 -38.49 -32.89
CA VAL A 22 -38.77 -37.56 -31.96
C VAL A 22 -38.43 -36.30 -32.75
N PRO A 23 -38.89 -35.11 -32.37
CA PRO A 23 -38.66 -33.88 -33.13
C PRO A 23 -37.20 -33.48 -33.28
N THR A 24 -36.41 -33.50 -32.21
CA THR A 24 -35.00 -33.06 -32.22
C THR A 24 -34.11 -33.99 -31.40
N TRP A 25 -32.79 -33.82 -31.48
CA TRP A 25 -31.81 -34.64 -30.73
C TRP A 25 -32.06 -34.60 -29.22
N TRP A 26 -32.46 -33.45 -28.68
CA TRP A 26 -32.65 -33.25 -27.25
C TRP A 26 -33.91 -33.94 -26.69
N GLU A 27 -34.78 -34.44 -27.57
CA GLU A 27 -36.00 -35.18 -27.19
C GLU A 27 -35.83 -36.70 -27.35
N ALA A 28 -34.67 -37.14 -27.85
CA ALA A 28 -34.29 -38.54 -27.88
C ALA A 28 -33.81 -38.98 -26.49
N THR A 29 -34.15 -40.20 -26.08
CA THR A 29 -33.62 -40.74 -24.82
C THR A 29 -32.13 -41.03 -24.95
N ALA A 30 -31.42 -41.14 -23.82
CA ALA A 30 -30.00 -41.47 -23.81
C ALA A 30 -29.71 -42.78 -24.58
N ASP A 31 -30.56 -43.80 -24.42
CA ASP A 31 -30.44 -45.07 -25.16
C ASP A 31 -30.65 -44.90 -26.67
N GLU A 32 -31.58 -44.03 -27.08
CA GLU A 32 -31.81 -43.73 -28.49
C GLU A 32 -30.64 -42.95 -29.11
N GLN A 33 -30.08 -41.99 -28.38
CA GLN A 33 -28.89 -41.26 -28.79
C GLN A 33 -27.70 -42.22 -28.96
N HIS A 34 -27.51 -43.14 -28.01
CA HIS A 34 -26.48 -44.18 -28.11
C HIS A 34 -26.69 -45.09 -29.32
N ALA A 35 -27.91 -45.58 -29.51
CA ALA A 35 -28.25 -46.45 -30.64
C ALA A 35 -28.11 -45.75 -32.01
N ILE A 36 -28.31 -44.44 -32.08
CA ILE A 36 -28.05 -43.63 -33.28
C ILE A 36 -26.55 -43.59 -33.57
N LEU A 37 -25.72 -43.28 -32.57
CA LEU A 37 -24.26 -43.23 -32.71
C LEU A 37 -23.70 -44.59 -33.16
N ASP A 38 -24.14 -45.68 -32.52
CA ASP A 38 -23.75 -47.05 -32.91
C ASP A 38 -24.14 -47.39 -34.36
N LEU A 39 -25.30 -46.90 -34.81
CA LEU A 39 -25.79 -47.14 -36.16
C LEU A 39 -25.06 -46.28 -37.21
N ILE A 40 -24.60 -45.08 -36.85
CA ILE A 40 -23.73 -44.26 -37.71
C ILE A 40 -22.44 -45.01 -38.03
N ASP A 41 -21.81 -45.66 -37.05
CA ASP A 41 -20.59 -46.46 -37.26
C ASP A 41 -20.84 -47.68 -38.15
N GLN A 42 -22.01 -48.32 -38.03
CA GLN A 42 -22.39 -49.41 -38.92
C GLN A 42 -22.65 -48.93 -40.36
N VAL A 43 -23.28 -47.75 -40.51
CA VAL A 43 -23.51 -47.11 -41.80
C VAL A 43 -22.18 -46.75 -42.45
N ARG A 44 -21.29 -46.05 -41.74
CA ARG A 44 -19.94 -45.72 -42.22
C ARG A 44 -19.19 -46.95 -42.72
N ARG A 45 -19.11 -48.03 -41.94
CA ARG A 45 -18.41 -49.27 -42.37
C ARG A 45 -18.97 -49.87 -43.66
N ARG A 46 -20.28 -49.77 -43.90
CA ARG A 46 -20.89 -50.21 -45.16
C ARG A 46 -20.56 -49.27 -46.31
N LEU A 47 -20.56 -47.96 -46.05
CA LEU A 47 -20.18 -46.94 -47.03
C LEU A 47 -18.70 -47.06 -47.44
N ASP A 48 -17.80 -47.32 -46.49
CA ASP A 48 -16.38 -47.60 -46.72
C ASP A 48 -16.22 -48.79 -47.69
N ALA A 49 -16.94 -49.88 -47.43
CA ALA A 49 -16.88 -51.08 -48.26
C ALA A 49 -17.54 -50.92 -49.65
N GLU A 50 -18.58 -50.09 -49.78
CA GLU A 50 -19.33 -49.92 -51.02
C GLU A 50 -18.73 -48.87 -51.95
N LEU A 51 -18.23 -47.76 -51.40
CA LEU A 51 -17.89 -46.56 -52.15
C LEU A 51 -16.45 -46.08 -51.96
N SER A 52 -15.73 -46.57 -50.93
CA SER A 52 -14.38 -46.13 -50.58
C SER A 52 -14.20 -44.59 -50.54
N PRO A 53 -15.00 -43.86 -49.74
CA PRO A 53 -14.90 -42.41 -49.65
C PRO A 53 -13.66 -41.95 -48.88
N ASP A 54 -13.19 -40.74 -49.20
CA ASP A 54 -11.98 -40.14 -48.62
C ASP A 54 -12.25 -39.46 -47.26
N GLY A 55 -13.51 -39.16 -46.96
CA GLY A 55 -13.93 -38.58 -45.69
C GLY A 55 -15.44 -38.65 -45.44
N TYR A 56 -15.88 -38.04 -44.34
CA TYR A 56 -17.30 -37.98 -43.98
C TYR A 56 -17.66 -36.65 -43.32
N ASN A 57 -18.86 -36.14 -43.63
CA ASN A 57 -19.56 -35.21 -42.77
C ASN A 57 -20.74 -35.92 -42.10
N VAL A 58 -20.83 -35.79 -40.78
CA VAL A 58 -21.93 -36.34 -40.00
C VAL A 58 -22.56 -35.24 -39.17
N GLY A 59 -23.87 -35.08 -39.26
CA GLY A 59 -24.58 -34.02 -38.55
C GLY A 59 -26.10 -34.14 -38.66
N PHE A 60 -26.81 -33.39 -37.82
CA PHE A 60 -28.27 -33.28 -37.88
C PHE A 60 -28.66 -31.81 -37.73
N ASN A 61 -29.80 -31.47 -38.31
CA ASN A 61 -30.39 -30.15 -38.16
C ASN A 61 -31.52 -30.24 -37.14
N ALA A 62 -31.59 -29.27 -36.23
CA ALA A 62 -32.63 -29.20 -35.22
C ALA A 62 -33.26 -27.82 -35.17
N GLY A 63 -34.56 -27.75 -35.45
CA GLY A 63 -35.31 -26.53 -35.65
C GLY A 63 -35.23 -26.01 -37.10
N ALA A 64 -36.28 -25.29 -37.51
CA ALA A 64 -36.41 -24.78 -38.88
C ALA A 64 -35.27 -23.83 -39.29
N ALA A 65 -34.76 -23.01 -38.35
CA ALA A 65 -33.65 -22.09 -38.61
C ALA A 65 -32.33 -22.81 -38.95
N ALA A 66 -32.13 -24.02 -38.43
CA ALA A 66 -30.98 -24.86 -38.76
C ALA A 66 -31.19 -25.65 -40.08
N GLY A 67 -32.30 -25.41 -40.80
CA GLY A 67 -32.63 -26.13 -42.03
C GLY A 67 -33.33 -27.47 -41.78
N GLN A 68 -33.86 -27.73 -40.58
CA GLN A 68 -34.68 -28.92 -40.34
C GLN A 68 -36.03 -28.78 -41.05
N THR A 69 -36.23 -29.51 -42.13
CA THR A 69 -37.46 -29.47 -42.94
C THR A 69 -38.54 -30.44 -42.45
N ILE A 70 -38.13 -31.54 -41.80
CA ILE A 70 -39.02 -32.54 -41.21
C ILE A 70 -38.80 -32.50 -39.70
N PRO A 71 -39.84 -32.24 -38.88
CA PRO A 71 -39.74 -32.18 -37.42
C PRO A 71 -39.64 -33.60 -36.82
N HIS A 72 -38.63 -34.33 -37.27
CA HIS A 72 -38.26 -35.66 -36.83
C HIS A 72 -36.74 -35.80 -36.96
N LEU A 73 -36.07 -36.18 -35.88
CA LEU A 73 -34.64 -36.40 -35.78
C LEU A 73 -34.16 -37.41 -36.83
N HIS A 74 -33.28 -36.93 -37.70
CA HIS A 74 -32.49 -37.75 -38.61
C HIS A 74 -31.07 -37.19 -38.66
N VAL A 75 -30.09 -38.08 -38.55
CA VAL A 75 -28.67 -37.74 -38.67
C VAL A 75 -28.20 -38.07 -40.08
N HIS A 76 -27.64 -37.09 -40.75
CA HIS A 76 -27.02 -37.21 -42.06
C HIS A 76 -25.62 -37.81 -41.91
N VAL A 77 -25.33 -38.88 -42.66
CA VAL A 77 -24.00 -39.46 -42.83
C VAL A 77 -23.65 -39.30 -44.31
N ILE A 78 -22.80 -38.32 -44.59
CA ILE A 78 -22.48 -37.85 -45.95
C ILE A 78 -21.03 -38.23 -46.26
N PRO A 79 -20.78 -39.22 -47.15
CA PRO A 79 -19.44 -39.50 -47.66
C PRO A 79 -18.86 -38.31 -48.41
N ARG A 80 -17.56 -38.06 -48.30
CA ARG A 80 -16.84 -37.01 -49.02
C ARG A 80 -15.74 -37.62 -49.86
N PHE A 81 -15.47 -37.02 -51.01
CA PHE A 81 -14.48 -37.47 -51.98
C PHE A 81 -13.56 -36.31 -52.36
N ASP A 82 -12.30 -36.60 -52.62
CA ASP A 82 -11.35 -35.56 -53.05
C ASP A 82 -11.84 -34.87 -54.34
N GLY A 83 -11.94 -33.54 -54.27
CA GLY A 83 -12.44 -32.69 -55.37
C GLY A 83 -13.96 -32.54 -55.44
N ASP A 84 -14.73 -33.05 -54.47
CA ASP A 84 -16.19 -32.82 -54.41
C ASP A 84 -16.58 -31.39 -54.00
N MET A 85 -15.62 -30.60 -53.50
CA MET A 85 -15.74 -29.20 -53.13
C MET A 85 -14.38 -28.52 -53.29
N ASP A 86 -14.35 -27.32 -53.88
CA ASP A 86 -13.12 -26.58 -54.19
C ASP A 86 -12.27 -26.29 -52.94
N ASP A 87 -12.90 -25.99 -51.81
CA ASP A 87 -12.23 -25.83 -50.50
C ASP A 87 -13.04 -26.48 -49.37
N PRO A 88 -12.71 -27.71 -48.94
CA PRO A 88 -13.44 -28.40 -47.88
C PRO A 88 -13.15 -27.86 -46.46
N ARG A 89 -12.18 -26.95 -46.30
CA ARG A 89 -11.79 -26.42 -44.97
C ARG A 89 -12.96 -25.67 -44.34
N GLY A 90 -13.19 -25.95 -43.06
CA GLY A 90 -14.33 -25.41 -42.30
C GLY A 90 -15.54 -26.31 -42.20
N GLY A 91 -15.68 -27.32 -43.08
CA GLY A 91 -16.73 -28.35 -42.99
C GLY A 91 -18.13 -27.76 -42.79
N VAL A 92 -18.72 -27.96 -41.60
CA VAL A 92 -20.07 -27.47 -41.25
C VAL A 92 -20.21 -25.94 -41.32
N ARG A 93 -19.11 -25.18 -41.26
CA ARG A 93 -19.17 -23.71 -41.35
C ARG A 93 -19.62 -23.21 -42.72
N HIS A 94 -19.52 -24.05 -43.75
CA HIS A 94 -20.07 -23.75 -45.08
C HIS A 94 -21.61 -23.73 -45.12
N VAL A 95 -22.29 -24.15 -44.05
CA VAL A 95 -23.75 -23.96 -43.89
C VAL A 95 -24.11 -22.48 -43.93
N ILE A 96 -23.21 -21.59 -43.47
CA ILE A 96 -23.33 -20.15 -43.66
C ILE A 96 -22.37 -19.74 -44.80
N PRO A 97 -22.88 -19.29 -45.97
CA PRO A 97 -22.05 -18.90 -47.09
C PRO A 97 -20.95 -17.92 -46.67
N GLY A 98 -19.71 -18.18 -47.10
CA GLY A 98 -18.55 -17.32 -46.82
C GLY A 98 -17.90 -17.50 -45.44
N ARG A 99 -18.43 -18.36 -44.56
CA ARG A 99 -17.82 -18.66 -43.24
C ARG A 99 -17.01 -19.96 -43.21
N GLY A 100 -16.90 -20.65 -44.36
CA GLY A 100 -16.21 -21.92 -44.52
C GLY A 100 -14.72 -21.85 -44.16
N ASN A 101 -13.91 -21.22 -45.01
CA ASN A 101 -12.48 -21.12 -44.77
C ASN A 101 -12.16 -19.94 -43.82
N TYR A 102 -12.07 -20.24 -42.54
CA TYR A 102 -11.71 -19.29 -41.48
C TYR A 102 -10.21 -19.00 -41.40
N LEU A 103 -9.39 -19.65 -42.23
CA LEU A 103 -7.95 -19.42 -42.36
C LEU A 103 -7.59 -18.54 -43.57
N ASP A 104 -8.50 -18.40 -44.56
CA ASP A 104 -8.37 -17.48 -45.72
C ASP A 104 -8.67 -16.01 -45.34
N ALA A 105 -8.58 -15.64 -44.06
CA ALA A 105 -8.80 -14.27 -43.63
C ALA A 105 -7.71 -13.27 -44.09
N GLU A 106 -6.72 -13.73 -44.87
CA GLU A 106 -5.71 -12.89 -45.49
C GLU A 106 -5.71 -13.11 -47.01
N LEU A 107 -5.85 -11.98 -47.74
CA LEU A 107 -5.75 -11.82 -49.20
C LEU A 107 -7.02 -12.10 -50.02
N SER A 108 -8.04 -11.26 -49.84
CA SER A 108 -8.78 -10.79 -51.02
C SER A 108 -7.87 -9.84 -51.83
N THR A 109 -6.96 -10.41 -52.62
CA THR A 109 -6.21 -9.71 -53.68
C THR A 109 -7.12 -9.49 -54.89
N GLY A 110 -8.18 -8.73 -54.68
CA GLY A 110 -9.00 -8.12 -55.71
C GLY A 110 -9.40 -6.77 -55.16
N VAL A 111 -9.37 -5.74 -56.01
CA VAL A 111 -9.87 -4.39 -55.74
C VAL A 111 -11.12 -4.50 -54.86
N GLY A 112 -10.94 -4.33 -53.55
CA GLY A 112 -11.88 -4.86 -52.57
C GLY A 112 -13.05 -3.92 -52.48
N ASP A 113 -14.26 -4.43 -52.75
CA ASP A 113 -15.48 -3.67 -52.53
C ASP A 113 -15.48 -3.12 -51.10
N PRO A 114 -15.86 -1.84 -50.92
CA PRO A 114 -15.92 -1.21 -49.62
C PRO A 114 -16.78 -2.08 -48.67
N SER A 115 -16.19 -2.50 -47.54
CA SER A 115 -16.84 -3.43 -46.62
C SER A 115 -17.35 -2.69 -45.37
N LEU A 116 -18.62 -2.91 -45.03
CA LEU A 116 -19.26 -2.23 -43.91
C LEU A 116 -18.75 -2.79 -42.57
N VAL A 117 -18.49 -1.89 -41.63
CA VAL A 117 -18.06 -2.12 -40.26
C VAL A 117 -19.14 -1.52 -39.36
N THR A 118 -19.89 -2.39 -38.68
CA THR A 118 -20.97 -2.03 -37.76
C THR A 118 -20.79 -2.79 -36.43
N PRO A 119 -21.36 -2.29 -35.31
CA PRO A 119 -21.27 -2.97 -34.02
C PRO A 119 -21.76 -4.42 -34.00
N ALA A 120 -22.64 -4.80 -34.93
CA ALA A 120 -23.25 -6.13 -35.01
C ALA A 120 -22.38 -7.18 -35.74
N ASP A 121 -21.50 -6.74 -36.66
CA ASP A 121 -20.72 -7.64 -37.53
C ASP A 121 -19.22 -7.64 -37.18
N ARG A 122 -18.62 -6.43 -37.15
CA ARG A 122 -17.20 -6.19 -36.91
C ARG A 122 -17.08 -4.88 -36.16
N ARG A 123 -16.63 -4.94 -34.90
CA ARG A 123 -16.51 -3.73 -34.08
C ARG A 123 -15.37 -2.86 -34.61
N MET A 124 -15.66 -1.57 -34.79
CA MET A 124 -14.67 -0.57 -35.24
C MET A 124 -13.41 -0.62 -34.38
N LEU A 125 -13.56 -0.75 -33.06
CA LEU A 125 -12.44 -0.88 -32.14
C LEU A 125 -11.50 -2.05 -32.47
N THR A 126 -12.07 -3.23 -32.75
CA THR A 126 -11.29 -4.42 -33.10
C THR A 126 -10.51 -4.23 -34.40
N GLU A 127 -11.11 -3.59 -35.40
CA GLU A 127 -10.44 -3.33 -36.68
C GLU A 127 -9.34 -2.27 -36.56
N LEU A 128 -9.55 -1.23 -35.75
CA LEU A 128 -8.52 -0.25 -35.41
C LEU A 128 -7.34 -0.92 -34.72
N PHE A 129 -7.58 -1.80 -33.73
CA PHE A 129 -6.53 -2.56 -33.06
C PHE A 129 -5.71 -3.41 -34.02
N ARG A 130 -6.37 -4.17 -34.91
CA ARG A 130 -5.68 -4.97 -35.93
C ARG A 130 -4.76 -4.13 -36.81
N CYS A 131 -5.18 -2.93 -37.19
CA CYS A 131 -4.34 -2.06 -38.00
C CYS A 131 -3.18 -1.47 -37.18
N LEU A 132 -3.43 -1.11 -35.92
CA LEU A 132 -2.45 -0.51 -35.02
C LEU A 132 -1.33 -1.46 -34.57
N ILE A 133 -1.53 -2.77 -34.60
CA ILE A 133 -0.48 -3.75 -34.23
C ILE A 133 0.33 -4.27 -35.41
N ARG A 134 -0.09 -3.99 -36.64
CA ARG A 134 0.62 -4.43 -37.85
C ARG A 134 1.95 -3.71 -38.00
N GLU A 135 2.98 -4.45 -38.38
CA GLU A 135 4.33 -3.90 -38.59
C GLU A 135 4.49 -3.24 -39.97
N ASP A 136 3.71 -3.68 -40.96
CA ASP A 136 3.81 -3.18 -42.34
C ASP A 136 3.08 -1.85 -42.56
N LEU A 137 2.22 -1.43 -41.64
CA LEU A 137 1.46 -0.17 -41.67
C LEU A 137 2.16 0.89 -40.78
N ASP A 138 3.12 1.59 -41.37
CA ASP A 138 3.99 2.55 -40.66
C ASP A 138 3.52 4.01 -40.75
N ARG A 139 2.47 4.34 -41.51
CA ARG A 139 1.87 5.68 -41.60
C ARG A 139 0.40 5.64 -41.17
N ILE A 140 0.07 6.38 -40.13
CA ILE A 140 -1.24 6.35 -39.45
C ILE A 140 -1.83 7.76 -39.41
N ASP A 141 -2.86 8.01 -40.20
CA ASP A 141 -3.52 9.31 -40.32
C ASP A 141 -4.94 9.25 -39.72
N LEU A 142 -5.16 10.04 -38.66
CA LEU A 142 -6.40 10.14 -37.92
C LEU A 142 -7.06 11.49 -38.23
N LEU A 143 -8.19 11.48 -38.94
CA LEU A 143 -8.96 12.67 -39.29
C LEU A 143 -10.33 12.60 -38.62
N VAL A 144 -10.53 13.26 -37.48
CA VAL A 144 -11.76 13.12 -36.70
C VAL A 144 -12.27 14.47 -36.20
N SER A 145 -13.58 14.63 -36.26
CA SER A 145 -14.26 15.90 -35.93
C SER A 145 -14.21 16.20 -34.44
N PHE A 146 -14.26 15.16 -33.60
CA PHE A 146 -14.00 15.27 -32.18
C PHE A 146 -13.21 14.08 -31.64
N VAL A 147 -12.42 14.37 -30.60
CA VAL A 147 -11.65 13.38 -29.85
C VAL A 147 -12.10 13.45 -28.40
N MET A 148 -12.54 12.32 -27.86
CA MET A 148 -12.97 12.18 -26.47
C MET A 148 -12.04 11.23 -25.73
N TRP A 149 -11.88 11.48 -24.43
CA TRP A 149 -10.93 10.70 -23.63
C TRP A 149 -11.33 9.21 -23.60
N SER A 150 -12.64 8.98 -23.54
CA SER A 150 -13.24 7.64 -23.58
C SER A 150 -12.85 6.85 -24.83
N GLY A 151 -12.58 7.50 -25.97
CA GLY A 151 -12.05 6.85 -27.18
C GLY A 151 -10.55 6.55 -27.10
N ILE A 152 -9.78 7.49 -26.55
CA ILE A 152 -8.33 7.35 -26.34
C ILE A 152 -8.02 6.21 -25.38
N GLN A 153 -8.83 5.97 -24.35
CA GLN A 153 -8.63 4.85 -23.43
C GLN A 153 -8.63 3.48 -24.11
N HIS A 154 -9.30 3.34 -25.25
CA HIS A 154 -9.28 2.09 -26.00
C HIS A 154 -8.00 1.95 -26.84
N ILE A 155 -7.64 2.97 -27.63
CA ILE A 155 -6.56 2.87 -28.63
C ILE A 155 -5.22 3.45 -28.22
N GLY A 156 -5.14 4.21 -27.12
CA GLY A 156 -3.97 5.01 -26.75
C GLY A 156 -2.69 4.17 -26.58
N ARG A 157 -2.78 3.05 -25.86
CA ARG A 157 -1.66 2.11 -25.72
C ARG A 157 -1.18 1.56 -27.07
N HIS A 158 -2.09 1.23 -27.96
CA HIS A 158 -1.75 0.68 -29.27
C HIS A 158 -1.11 1.74 -30.20
N LEU A 159 -1.47 3.01 -30.03
CA LEU A 159 -0.77 4.13 -30.67
C LEU A 159 0.66 4.27 -30.13
N ASP A 160 0.88 4.07 -28.83
CA ASP A 160 2.22 4.08 -28.22
C ASP A 160 3.08 2.94 -28.77
N GLU A 161 2.53 1.72 -28.78
CA GLU A 161 3.21 0.55 -29.35
C GLU A 161 3.54 0.75 -30.84
N ALA A 162 2.69 1.44 -31.61
CA ALA A 162 2.98 1.77 -33.01
C ALA A 162 4.14 2.78 -33.14
N LEU A 163 4.19 3.80 -32.30
CA LEU A 163 5.30 4.77 -32.25
C LEU A 163 6.63 4.11 -31.85
N GLU A 164 6.61 3.20 -30.87
CA GLU A 164 7.78 2.42 -30.44
C GLU A 164 8.35 1.56 -31.58
N ARG A 165 7.48 1.06 -32.47
CA ARG A 165 7.88 0.33 -33.69
C ARG A 165 8.37 1.22 -34.83
N GLY A 166 8.31 2.55 -34.70
CA GLY A 166 8.77 3.49 -35.72
C GLY A 166 7.69 4.08 -36.62
N ALA A 167 6.41 3.92 -36.29
CA ALA A 167 5.34 4.49 -37.10
C ALA A 167 5.30 6.03 -37.04
N HIS A 168 4.77 6.64 -38.10
CA HIS A 168 4.42 8.06 -38.20
C HIS A 168 2.92 8.24 -38.01
N VAL A 169 2.52 8.81 -36.86
CA VAL A 169 1.13 9.04 -36.49
C VAL A 169 0.77 10.52 -36.66
N ARG A 170 -0.33 10.84 -37.35
CA ARG A 170 -0.79 12.21 -37.59
C ARG A 170 -2.26 12.38 -37.22
N LEU A 171 -2.56 13.27 -36.28
CA LEU A 171 -3.93 13.63 -35.89
C LEU A 171 -4.34 14.98 -36.50
N LEU A 172 -5.46 15.01 -37.21
CA LEU A 172 -6.13 16.24 -37.62
C LEU A 172 -7.55 16.30 -37.04
N THR A 173 -7.82 17.36 -36.27
CA THR A 173 -9.12 17.61 -35.62
C THR A 173 -9.54 19.08 -35.75
N THR A 174 -10.59 19.55 -35.05
CA THR A 174 -11.13 20.91 -35.18
C THR A 174 -11.59 21.52 -33.86
N ASP A 175 -11.74 22.84 -33.85
CA ASP A 175 -12.37 23.62 -32.79
C ASP A 175 -13.82 24.07 -33.09
N TYR A 176 -14.35 23.78 -34.28
CA TYR A 176 -15.64 24.29 -34.79
C TYR A 176 -16.81 24.19 -33.77
N LEU A 177 -17.05 23.00 -33.21
CA LEU A 177 -18.11 22.80 -32.21
C LEU A 177 -17.64 22.93 -30.76
N GLN A 178 -16.33 23.05 -30.54
CA GLN A 178 -15.76 23.02 -29.19
C GLN A 178 -16.20 21.76 -28.39
N VAL A 179 -16.23 20.59 -29.04
CA VAL A 179 -16.68 19.29 -28.48
C VAL A 179 -15.53 18.33 -28.14
N THR A 180 -14.35 18.49 -28.74
CA THR A 180 -13.14 17.73 -28.39
C THR A 180 -12.68 18.01 -26.96
N ASP A 181 -12.45 16.98 -26.15
CA ASP A 181 -11.99 17.13 -24.76
C ASP A 181 -10.49 17.52 -24.72
N THR A 182 -10.14 18.45 -23.84
CA THR A 182 -8.77 19.01 -23.77
C THR A 182 -7.75 17.99 -23.28
N ARG A 183 -8.18 17.09 -22.40
CA ARG A 183 -7.35 15.99 -21.93
C ARG A 183 -6.98 15.01 -23.05
N SER A 184 -7.87 14.82 -24.02
CA SER A 184 -7.64 14.01 -25.21
C SER A 184 -6.59 14.62 -26.12
N LEU A 185 -6.61 15.94 -26.32
CA LEU A 185 -5.57 16.63 -27.07
C LEU A 185 -4.22 16.61 -26.33
N GLY A 186 -4.24 16.68 -25.00
CA GLY A 186 -3.06 16.47 -24.16
C GLY A 186 -2.37 15.13 -24.46
N PHE A 187 -3.11 14.04 -24.70
CA PHE A 187 -2.55 12.74 -25.09
C PHE A 187 -1.57 12.84 -26.26
N PHE A 188 -1.99 13.50 -27.34
CA PHE A 188 -1.21 13.70 -28.55
C PHE A 188 -0.10 14.74 -28.35
N LEU A 189 -0.38 15.81 -27.60
CA LEU A 189 0.57 16.88 -27.31
C LEU A 189 1.85 16.35 -26.64
N ASP A 190 1.72 15.48 -25.63
CA ASP A 190 2.87 14.88 -24.92
C ASP A 190 3.70 13.95 -25.81
N ARG A 191 3.19 13.58 -26.99
CA ARG A 191 3.87 12.72 -27.96
C ARG A 191 4.41 13.49 -29.16
N LEU A 192 4.20 14.81 -29.26
CA LEU A 192 4.67 15.62 -30.40
C LEU A 192 6.20 15.74 -30.49
N THR A 193 6.94 15.28 -29.48
CA THR A 193 8.39 15.18 -29.54
C THR A 193 8.80 14.04 -30.48
N ASP A 194 9.92 14.21 -31.20
CA ASP A 194 10.50 13.11 -31.97
C ASP A 194 10.87 12.00 -30.99
N GLY A 195 10.13 10.88 -31.03
CA GLY A 195 10.45 9.70 -30.25
C GLY A 195 11.79 9.10 -30.71
N PRO A 196 12.37 8.16 -29.95
CA PRO A 196 13.63 7.53 -30.32
C PRO A 196 13.56 6.73 -31.65
N VAL A 197 12.35 6.37 -32.11
CA VAL A 197 12.13 5.56 -33.33
C VAL A 197 11.00 6.11 -34.21
N GLY A 198 9.79 6.35 -33.67
CA GLY A 198 8.63 6.86 -34.42
C GLY A 198 8.36 8.37 -34.24
N ARG A 199 7.38 8.90 -34.97
CA ARG A 199 7.04 10.33 -34.98
C ARG A 199 5.53 10.54 -34.81
N MET A 200 5.13 11.48 -33.97
CA MET A 200 3.72 11.90 -33.83
C MET A 200 3.57 13.38 -34.18
N GLU A 201 2.53 13.72 -34.94
CA GLU A 201 2.14 15.09 -35.25
C GLU A 201 0.65 15.29 -35.00
N ALA A 202 0.26 16.48 -34.53
CA ALA A 202 -1.14 16.83 -34.33
C ALA A 202 -1.40 18.27 -34.79
N ARG A 203 -2.48 18.46 -35.55
CA ARG A 203 -2.95 19.76 -36.04
C ARG A 203 -4.44 19.94 -35.75
N VAL A 204 -4.83 21.19 -35.61
CA VAL A 204 -6.23 21.60 -35.45
C VAL A 204 -6.61 22.49 -36.63
N PHE A 205 -7.66 22.12 -37.35
CA PHE A 205 -8.32 22.99 -38.31
C PHE A 205 -9.14 24.02 -37.54
N SER A 206 -8.61 25.25 -37.45
CA SER A 206 -9.17 26.34 -36.64
C SER A 206 -9.92 27.33 -37.54
N ASP A 207 -11.23 27.10 -37.69
CA ASP A 207 -12.13 27.96 -38.45
C ASP A 207 -13.56 27.83 -37.90
N PRO A 208 -13.97 28.75 -37.01
CA PRO A 208 -15.29 28.71 -36.38
C PRO A 208 -16.46 28.84 -37.36
N SER A 209 -16.21 29.28 -38.60
CA SER A 209 -17.23 29.50 -39.62
C SER A 209 -17.43 28.28 -40.54
N THR A 210 -16.50 27.34 -40.54
CA THR A 210 -16.52 26.17 -41.42
C THR A 210 -16.90 24.91 -40.65
N SER A 211 -17.96 24.23 -41.09
CA SER A 211 -18.38 22.95 -40.54
C SER A 211 -17.35 21.86 -40.87
N PHE A 212 -16.51 21.51 -39.90
CA PHE A 212 -15.48 20.48 -40.05
C PHE A 212 -15.95 19.17 -39.39
N HIS A 213 -16.53 18.27 -40.21
CA HIS A 213 -17.10 16.99 -39.74
C HIS A 213 -16.56 15.70 -40.40
N PRO A 214 -15.33 15.64 -40.96
CA PRO A 214 -14.78 14.39 -41.49
C PRO A 214 -14.41 13.41 -40.36
N LYS A 215 -14.50 12.11 -40.68
CA LYS A 215 -14.15 10.98 -39.80
C LYS A 215 -13.54 9.88 -40.64
N ALA A 216 -12.22 9.82 -40.62
CA ALA A 216 -11.42 8.86 -41.36
C ALA A 216 -10.24 8.39 -40.51
N TYR A 217 -9.96 7.09 -40.58
CA TYR A 217 -8.80 6.44 -39.97
C TYR A 217 -8.06 5.74 -41.10
N ILE A 218 -6.84 6.17 -41.42
CA ILE A 218 -6.11 5.72 -42.61
C ILE A 218 -4.77 5.13 -42.15
N PHE A 219 -4.50 3.89 -42.54
CA PHE A 219 -3.29 3.16 -42.19
C PHE A 219 -2.62 2.72 -43.49
N THR A 220 -1.37 3.11 -43.72
CA THR A 220 -0.66 2.83 -44.98
C THR A 220 0.78 2.40 -44.72
N SER A 221 1.31 1.60 -45.64
CA SER A 221 2.74 1.29 -45.72
C SER A 221 3.45 2.37 -46.54
N SER A 222 4.44 3.04 -45.95
CA SER A 222 5.28 4.00 -46.65
C SER A 222 6.16 3.33 -47.71
N ALA A 223 6.41 2.02 -47.58
CA ALA A 223 7.20 1.23 -48.51
C ALA A 223 6.43 0.82 -49.77
N THR A 224 5.17 0.36 -49.64
CA THR A 224 4.39 -0.15 -50.78
C THR A 224 3.29 0.80 -51.25
N GLY A 225 2.84 1.72 -50.39
CA GLY A 225 1.68 2.58 -50.63
C GLY A 225 0.33 1.88 -50.44
N ASP A 226 0.34 0.58 -50.12
CA ASP A 226 -0.86 -0.18 -49.78
C ASP A 226 -1.33 0.17 -48.37
N GLY A 227 -2.62 0.00 -48.10
CA GLY A 227 -3.16 0.29 -46.78
C GLY A 227 -4.61 -0.07 -46.60
N VAL A 228 -5.13 0.30 -45.44
CA VAL A 228 -6.53 0.15 -45.05
C VAL A 228 -7.02 1.50 -44.52
N ALA A 229 -8.21 1.93 -44.93
CA ALA A 229 -8.86 3.10 -44.37
C ALA A 229 -10.29 2.80 -43.96
N PHE A 230 -10.76 3.50 -42.92
CA PHE A 230 -12.12 3.46 -42.43
C PHE A 230 -12.71 4.86 -42.52
N VAL A 231 -13.82 5.02 -43.22
CA VAL A 231 -14.53 6.31 -43.37
C VAL A 231 -15.98 6.14 -42.97
N GLY A 232 -16.50 7.00 -42.09
CA GLY A 232 -17.84 6.76 -41.55
C GLY A 232 -18.34 7.82 -40.58
N SER A 233 -19.17 7.37 -39.63
CA SER A 233 -19.77 8.20 -38.58
C SER A 233 -19.01 8.15 -37.24
N SER A 234 -18.02 7.26 -37.09
CA SER A 234 -17.27 7.10 -35.83
C SER A 234 -16.24 8.19 -35.58
N ASN A 235 -16.47 8.99 -34.54
CA ASN A 235 -15.41 9.79 -33.94
C ASN A 235 -14.58 8.95 -32.96
N LEU A 236 -13.52 9.57 -32.46
CA LEU A 236 -12.65 8.92 -31.48
C LEU A 236 -13.24 9.09 -30.07
N SER A 237 -14.32 8.37 -29.79
CA SER A 237 -15.03 8.30 -28.50
C SER A 237 -15.43 6.85 -28.20
N HIS A 238 -15.75 6.50 -26.94
CA HIS A 238 -16.22 5.13 -26.61
C HIS A 238 -17.48 4.74 -27.39
N SER A 239 -18.45 5.66 -27.48
CA SER A 239 -19.62 5.53 -28.35
C SER A 239 -19.21 5.32 -29.82
N GLY A 240 -18.29 6.14 -30.33
CA GLY A 240 -17.83 6.07 -31.72
C GLY A 240 -17.11 4.77 -32.09
N VAL A 241 -16.26 4.22 -31.21
CA VAL A 241 -15.43 3.05 -31.58
C VAL A 241 -15.92 1.73 -31.01
N ALA A 242 -16.67 1.71 -29.90
CA ALA A 242 -16.95 0.49 -29.15
C ALA A 242 -18.44 0.15 -28.94
N SER A 243 -19.30 1.12 -28.63
CA SER A 243 -20.67 0.84 -28.14
C SER A 243 -21.82 1.50 -28.91
N GLY A 244 -21.57 2.60 -29.62
CA GLY A 244 -22.57 3.36 -30.36
C GLY A 244 -22.97 2.70 -31.68
N VAL A 245 -24.15 3.07 -32.20
CA VAL A 245 -24.65 2.59 -33.50
C VAL A 245 -23.99 3.40 -34.62
N GLU A 246 -22.84 2.92 -35.09
CA GLU A 246 -22.00 3.62 -36.06
C GLU A 246 -21.86 2.85 -37.36
N TRP A 247 -21.77 3.58 -38.49
CA TRP A 247 -21.51 3.01 -39.80
C TRP A 247 -20.15 3.47 -40.30
N ASN A 248 -19.23 2.53 -40.48
CA ASN A 248 -17.94 2.80 -41.08
C ASN A 248 -17.73 1.91 -42.30
N MET A 249 -17.07 2.47 -43.30
CA MET A 249 -16.72 1.76 -44.51
C MET A 249 -15.22 1.51 -44.54
N GLN A 250 -14.82 0.25 -44.51
CA GLN A 250 -13.44 -0.17 -44.69
C GLN A 250 -13.11 -0.30 -46.18
N THR A 251 -12.00 0.28 -46.60
CA THR A 251 -11.49 0.20 -47.98
C THR A 251 -9.97 -0.02 -47.99
N THR A 252 -9.46 -0.71 -49.00
CA THR A 252 -8.02 -0.82 -49.27
C THR A 252 -7.52 0.23 -50.26
N GLY A 253 -8.43 0.98 -50.92
CA GLY A 253 -8.12 2.06 -51.85
C GLY A 253 -7.78 3.38 -51.15
N THR A 254 -6.67 3.43 -50.42
CA THR A 254 -6.32 4.54 -49.53
C THR A 254 -5.80 5.80 -50.24
N ARG A 255 -5.29 5.68 -51.47
CA ARG A 255 -4.58 6.77 -52.17
C ARG A 255 -5.33 8.10 -52.21
N GLY A 256 -6.60 8.09 -52.60
CA GLY A 256 -7.40 9.32 -52.66
C GLY A 256 -7.68 9.94 -51.28
N LEU A 257 -7.80 9.11 -50.24
CA LEU A 257 -8.00 9.56 -48.86
C LEU A 257 -6.72 10.18 -48.29
N VAL A 258 -5.56 9.60 -48.61
CA VAL A 258 -4.25 10.15 -48.25
C VAL A 258 -4.02 11.51 -48.93
N GLU A 259 -4.32 11.63 -50.22
CA GLU A 259 -4.21 12.89 -50.97
C GLU A 259 -5.13 13.98 -50.41
N GLU A 260 -6.36 13.63 -50.00
CA GLU A 260 -7.29 14.57 -49.36
C GLU A 260 -6.84 14.95 -47.95
N PHE A 261 -6.38 13.98 -47.15
CA PHE A 261 -5.81 14.24 -45.82
C PHE A 261 -4.64 15.20 -45.93
N ASP A 262 -3.70 14.96 -46.86
CA ASP A 262 -2.54 15.82 -47.04
C ASP A 262 -2.93 17.23 -47.55
N ARG A 263 -4.00 17.36 -48.35
CA ARG A 263 -4.53 18.67 -48.73
C ARG A 263 -5.06 19.43 -47.51
N LEU A 264 -5.88 18.79 -46.68
CA LEU A 264 -6.41 19.40 -45.46
C LEU A 264 -5.30 19.70 -44.46
N TRP A 265 -4.38 18.77 -44.25
CA TRP A 265 -3.24 18.91 -43.36
C TRP A 265 -2.41 20.16 -43.65
N ASN A 266 -2.26 20.51 -44.93
CA ASN A 266 -1.49 21.67 -45.40
C ASN A 266 -2.32 22.94 -45.64
N ASP A 267 -3.61 22.95 -45.29
CA ASP A 267 -4.46 24.15 -45.34
C ASP A 267 -3.93 25.22 -44.37
N GLU A 268 -3.99 26.50 -44.75
CA GLU A 268 -3.51 27.63 -43.93
C GLU A 268 -4.26 27.74 -42.59
N ARG A 269 -5.46 27.17 -42.49
CA ARG A 269 -6.28 27.11 -41.26
C ARG A 269 -5.87 25.98 -40.32
N CYS A 270 -5.03 25.05 -40.77
CA CYS A 270 -4.51 23.98 -39.93
C CYS A 270 -3.30 24.47 -39.14
N ILE A 271 -3.53 24.74 -37.86
CA ILE A 271 -2.51 25.16 -36.91
C ILE A 271 -1.95 23.96 -36.18
N GLN A 272 -0.67 24.02 -35.82
CA GLN A 272 -0.04 22.97 -35.01
C GLN A 272 -0.61 22.98 -33.59
N LEU A 273 -0.91 21.79 -33.07
CA LEU A 273 -1.35 21.66 -31.68
C LEU A 273 -0.20 22.07 -30.76
N GLY A 274 -0.47 22.98 -29.82
CA GLY A 274 0.50 23.46 -28.87
C GLY A 274 -0.14 23.82 -27.53
N GLN A 275 0.68 23.92 -26.49
CA GLN A 275 0.21 24.17 -25.12
C GLN A 275 -0.55 25.50 -24.99
N GLU A 276 -0.07 26.56 -25.67
CA GLU A 276 -0.73 27.87 -25.68
C GLU A 276 -2.13 27.80 -26.29
N TRP A 277 -2.27 27.08 -27.41
CA TRP A 277 -3.56 26.89 -28.07
C TRP A 277 -4.53 26.07 -27.21
N LEU A 278 -4.05 24.98 -26.59
CA LEU A 278 -4.87 24.12 -25.74
C LEU A 278 -5.43 24.89 -24.52
N THR A 279 -4.62 25.78 -23.94
CA THR A 279 -5.02 26.63 -22.82
C THR A 279 -6.13 27.60 -23.22
N GLU A 280 -6.01 28.25 -24.39
CA GLU A 280 -7.04 29.17 -24.90
C GLU A 280 -8.33 28.43 -25.29
N TYR A 281 -8.21 27.24 -25.89
CA TYR A 281 -9.36 26.41 -26.25
C TYR A 281 -10.17 25.97 -25.01
N GLU A 282 -9.50 25.59 -23.91
CA GLU A 282 -10.16 25.29 -22.63
C GLU A 282 -10.93 26.50 -22.09
N ARG A 283 -10.31 27.70 -22.14
CA ARG A 283 -10.94 28.95 -21.71
C ARG A 283 -12.22 29.25 -22.51
N LEU A 284 -12.19 29.07 -23.82
CA LEU A 284 -13.35 29.28 -24.70
C LEU A 284 -14.48 28.27 -24.45
N ARG A 285 -14.15 26.99 -24.20
CA ARG A 285 -15.11 25.96 -23.82
C ARG A 285 -15.84 26.27 -22.51
N GLN A 286 -15.12 26.76 -21.51
CA GLN A 286 -15.69 27.14 -20.22
C GLN A 286 -16.65 28.32 -20.35
N LEU A 287 -16.31 29.32 -21.18
CA LEU A 287 -17.19 30.45 -21.47
C LEU A 287 -18.50 29.99 -22.14
N ARG A 288 -18.42 29.13 -23.17
CA ARG A 288 -19.61 28.57 -23.83
C ARG A 288 -20.53 27.86 -22.83
N ARG A 289 -19.97 27.00 -21.97
CA ARG A 289 -20.74 26.30 -20.92
C ARG A 289 -21.40 27.25 -19.92
N SER A 290 -20.80 28.43 -19.68
CA SER A 290 -21.37 29.45 -18.78
C SER A 290 -22.42 30.35 -19.42
N GLU A 291 -22.43 30.47 -20.76
CA GLU A 291 -23.33 31.34 -21.51
C GLU A 291 -24.57 30.64 -22.08
N GLU A 292 -24.62 29.29 -22.09
CA GLU A 292 -25.79 28.53 -22.55
C GLU A 292 -26.90 28.47 -21.47
N PRO A 293 -28.07 29.12 -21.68
CA PRO A 293 -29.25 28.93 -20.83
C PRO A 293 -29.88 27.58 -21.17
N ALA A 294 -30.34 26.85 -20.15
CA ALA A 294 -30.93 25.51 -20.22
C ALA A 294 -32.21 25.34 -21.10
N GLU A 295 -32.60 26.35 -21.91
CA GLU A 295 -33.88 26.39 -22.64
C GLU A 295 -33.77 26.46 -24.18
N ARG A 296 -32.59 26.28 -24.80
CA ARG A 296 -32.46 26.18 -26.27
C ARG A 296 -32.01 24.79 -26.72
N ALA A 297 -32.92 23.82 -26.64
CA ALA A 297 -32.72 22.44 -27.11
C ALA A 297 -33.38 22.13 -28.48
N ASP A 298 -33.75 23.14 -29.28
CA ASP A 298 -34.59 22.96 -30.49
C ASP A 298 -33.87 23.26 -31.84
N ALA A 299 -32.54 23.15 -31.91
CA ALA A 299 -31.84 23.04 -33.18
C ALA A 299 -31.32 21.61 -33.37
N PRO A 300 -31.59 20.92 -34.49
CA PRO A 300 -31.18 19.53 -34.69
C PRO A 300 -29.69 19.48 -35.05
N ILE A 301 -28.82 19.53 -34.03
CA ILE A 301 -27.54 18.83 -34.09
C ILE A 301 -27.82 17.51 -33.38
N ALA A 302 -28.13 16.49 -34.16
CA ALA A 302 -28.32 15.14 -33.66
C ALA A 302 -27.04 14.67 -32.95
N ASP A 303 -27.23 14.30 -31.68
CA ASP A 303 -26.44 13.32 -30.93
C ASP A 303 -24.93 13.56 -30.82
N ILE A 304 -24.51 14.54 -30.03
CA ILE A 304 -23.25 14.45 -29.29
C ILE A 304 -23.42 15.03 -27.89
N VAL A 305 -24.03 14.25 -27.01
CA VAL A 305 -23.75 14.33 -25.57
C VAL A 305 -23.48 12.90 -25.14
N ASP A 306 -22.25 12.42 -25.33
CA ASP A 306 -21.69 11.60 -24.26
C ASP A 306 -21.68 12.56 -23.06
N GLU A 307 -22.50 12.30 -22.05
CA GLU A 307 -22.40 13.03 -20.78
C GLU A 307 -20.92 13.00 -20.41
N ASP A 308 -20.27 14.17 -20.33
CA ASP A 308 -18.89 14.28 -19.84
C ASP A 308 -18.84 13.40 -18.59
N GLU A 309 -18.13 12.27 -18.69
CA GLU A 309 -18.11 11.27 -17.63
C GLU A 309 -17.75 12.02 -16.35
N PRO A 310 -18.64 12.04 -15.33
CA PRO A 310 -18.52 12.98 -14.24
C PRO A 310 -17.11 12.86 -13.66
N PRO A 311 -16.40 14.00 -13.44
CA PRO A 311 -14.99 13.97 -13.08
C PRO A 311 -14.79 12.99 -11.94
N ALA A 312 -13.83 12.06 -12.12
CA ALA A 312 -13.62 10.95 -11.22
C ALA A 312 -13.66 11.44 -9.77
N LYS A 313 -14.57 10.88 -8.95
CA LYS A 313 -14.73 11.30 -7.56
C LYS A 313 -13.95 10.35 -6.65
N PRO A 314 -13.24 10.87 -5.63
CA PRO A 314 -12.59 10.01 -4.66
C PRO A 314 -13.63 9.16 -3.93
N TRP A 315 -13.30 7.88 -3.72
CA TRP A 315 -14.09 6.99 -2.87
C TRP A 315 -14.07 7.48 -1.42
N SER A 316 -15.02 7.05 -0.59
CA SER A 316 -15.11 7.46 0.82
C SER A 316 -13.80 7.28 1.58
N VAL A 317 -13.11 6.15 1.39
CA VAL A 317 -11.80 5.86 1.99
C VAL A 317 -10.71 6.82 1.52
N GLN A 318 -10.73 7.22 0.24
CA GLN A 318 -9.77 8.16 -0.33
C GLN A 318 -10.07 9.58 0.18
N ALA A 319 -11.34 9.97 0.25
CA ALA A 319 -11.75 11.26 0.79
C ALA A 319 -11.37 11.40 2.27
N GLU A 320 -11.54 10.35 3.08
CA GLU A 320 -11.08 10.32 4.47
C GLU A 320 -9.56 10.50 4.57
N ALA A 321 -8.79 9.76 3.76
CA ALA A 321 -7.34 9.87 3.72
C ALA A 321 -6.88 11.26 3.27
N MET A 322 -7.53 11.85 2.25
CA MET A 322 -7.28 13.21 1.80
C MET A 322 -7.57 14.24 2.88
N SER A 323 -8.69 14.13 3.59
CA SER A 323 -9.00 15.03 4.72
C SER A 323 -7.98 14.90 5.85
N ALA A 324 -7.44 13.69 6.10
CA ALA A 324 -6.36 13.49 7.04
C ALA A 324 -5.04 14.12 6.54
N LEU A 325 -4.73 14.02 5.24
CA LEU A 325 -3.58 14.66 4.61
C LEU A 325 -3.68 16.19 4.62
N GLU A 326 -4.85 16.74 4.37
CA GLU A 326 -5.09 18.18 4.47
C GLU A 326 -4.91 18.68 5.91
N ALA A 327 -5.50 17.97 6.89
CA ALA A 327 -5.30 18.27 8.31
C ALA A 327 -3.81 18.20 8.70
N THR A 328 -3.08 17.20 8.23
CA THR A 328 -1.67 17.03 8.58
C THR A 328 -0.78 18.16 8.00
N ARG A 329 -1.10 18.64 6.79
CA ARG A 329 -0.42 19.82 6.20
C ARG A 329 -0.72 21.09 6.98
N LEU A 330 -1.98 21.31 7.36
CA LEU A 330 -2.39 22.45 8.17
C LEU A 330 -1.73 22.45 9.56
N GLU A 331 -1.44 21.27 10.10
CA GLU A 331 -0.68 21.07 11.34
C GLU A 331 0.84 21.30 11.18
N GLY A 332 1.31 21.59 9.96
CA GLY A 332 2.70 21.92 9.65
C GLY A 332 3.62 20.71 9.42
N HIS A 333 3.08 19.50 9.28
CA HIS A 333 3.87 18.33 8.86
C HIS A 333 4.30 18.50 7.41
N GLN A 334 5.57 18.19 7.15
CA GLN A 334 6.14 18.19 5.80
C GLN A 334 6.24 16.78 5.21
N ALA A 335 5.84 15.75 5.96
CA ALA A 335 5.78 14.38 5.48
C ALA A 335 4.66 13.61 6.18
N GLY A 336 4.15 12.57 5.54
CA GLY A 336 3.12 11.69 6.10
C GLY A 336 3.08 10.32 5.43
N LEU A 337 2.76 9.29 6.21
CA LEU A 337 2.56 7.92 5.74
C LEU A 337 1.07 7.60 5.69
N VAL A 338 0.60 7.09 4.55
CA VAL A 338 -0.74 6.51 4.41
C VAL A 338 -0.63 5.03 4.12
N VAL A 339 -1.26 4.24 4.99
CA VAL A 339 -1.36 2.78 4.85
C VAL A 339 -2.74 2.46 4.29
N MET A 340 -2.78 1.90 3.07
CA MET A 340 -4.02 1.49 2.41
C MET A 340 -3.83 0.16 1.70
N ALA A 341 -4.70 -0.81 2.00
CA ALA A 341 -4.67 -2.12 1.36
C ALA A 341 -4.65 -2.01 -0.18
N THR A 342 -3.96 -2.95 -0.82
CA THR A 342 -3.97 -3.07 -2.28
C THR A 342 -5.41 -3.23 -2.78
N GLY A 343 -5.79 -2.48 -3.81
CA GLY A 343 -7.15 -2.44 -4.33
C GLY A 343 -7.99 -1.25 -3.85
N LEU A 344 -7.55 -0.49 -2.83
CA LEU A 344 -8.23 0.73 -2.36
C LEU A 344 -7.84 2.02 -3.12
N GLY A 345 -6.99 1.91 -4.16
CA GLY A 345 -6.63 3.01 -5.05
C GLY A 345 -5.61 4.01 -4.48
N LYS A 346 -4.44 3.54 -4.01
CA LYS A 346 -3.33 4.38 -3.52
C LYS A 346 -2.88 5.45 -4.55
N THR A 347 -2.73 5.06 -5.81
CA THR A 347 -2.34 5.97 -6.90
C THR A 347 -3.40 7.05 -7.15
N TRP A 348 -4.68 6.68 -7.08
CA TRP A 348 -5.79 7.62 -7.18
C TRP A 348 -5.82 8.61 -6.03
N LEU A 349 -5.59 8.15 -4.79
CA LEU A 349 -5.43 9.01 -3.63
C LEU A 349 -4.35 10.08 -3.89
N ALA A 350 -3.14 9.66 -4.30
CA ALA A 350 -2.04 10.59 -4.58
C ALA A 350 -2.38 11.61 -5.67
N ALA A 351 -3.05 11.17 -6.74
CA ALA A 351 -3.47 12.04 -7.82
C ALA A 351 -4.48 13.09 -7.35
N PHE A 352 -5.55 12.68 -6.66
CA PHE A 352 -6.54 13.61 -6.11
C PHE A 352 -5.92 14.61 -5.13
N ASP A 353 -5.09 14.10 -4.23
CA ASP A 353 -4.43 14.88 -3.19
C ASP A 353 -3.42 15.89 -3.75
N SER A 354 -2.82 15.61 -4.93
CA SER A 354 -1.94 16.55 -5.63
C SER A 354 -2.61 17.86 -6.07
N THR A 355 -3.95 17.91 -6.06
CA THR A 355 -4.73 19.11 -6.41
C THR A 355 -5.25 19.87 -5.19
N ARG A 356 -4.99 19.39 -3.97
CA ARG A 356 -5.56 19.94 -2.72
C ARG A 356 -4.53 20.01 -1.58
N PRO A 357 -3.77 21.11 -1.45
CA PRO A 357 -3.73 22.28 -2.33
C PRO A 357 -3.13 21.95 -3.71
N GLU A 358 -3.32 22.84 -4.69
CA GLU A 358 -2.76 22.63 -6.03
C GLU A 358 -1.23 22.75 -5.98
N PHE A 359 -0.56 21.60 -5.92
CA PHE A 359 0.90 21.50 -6.01
C PHE A 359 1.34 21.71 -7.45
N ARG A 360 2.36 22.53 -7.69
CA ARG A 360 2.81 22.89 -9.05
C ARG A 360 3.84 21.92 -9.61
N ARG A 361 4.70 21.35 -8.76
CA ARG A 361 5.84 20.51 -9.15
C ARG A 361 5.84 19.22 -8.35
N VAL A 362 5.14 18.22 -8.86
CA VAL A 362 4.98 16.92 -8.20
C VAL A 362 6.03 15.92 -8.69
N LEU A 363 6.63 15.15 -7.79
CA LEU A 363 7.47 14.00 -8.12
C LEU A 363 6.80 12.72 -7.62
N PHE A 364 6.48 11.80 -8.52
CA PHE A 364 5.98 10.48 -8.16
C PHE A 364 7.10 9.45 -8.32
N VAL A 365 7.43 8.77 -7.22
CA VAL A 365 8.55 7.85 -7.11
C VAL A 365 8.06 6.42 -6.90
N ALA A 366 8.52 5.51 -7.75
CA ALA A 366 8.28 4.08 -7.63
C ALA A 366 9.53 3.27 -8.02
N HIS A 367 9.56 1.98 -7.71
CA HIS A 367 10.69 1.10 -8.02
C HIS A 367 10.59 0.41 -9.39
N ARG A 368 9.40 0.35 -10.00
CA ARG A 368 9.14 -0.24 -11.34
C ARG A 368 8.63 0.80 -12.33
N GLU A 369 9.06 0.71 -13.59
CA GLU A 369 8.68 1.64 -14.65
C GLU A 369 7.19 1.52 -15.01
N GLU A 370 6.61 0.32 -14.94
CA GLU A 370 5.18 0.12 -15.28
C GLU A 370 4.24 0.81 -14.28
N ILE A 371 4.63 0.91 -13.01
CA ILE A 371 3.89 1.68 -12.00
C ILE A 371 3.87 3.15 -12.38
N LEU A 372 5.01 3.66 -12.87
CA LEU A 372 5.16 5.06 -13.26
C LEU A 372 4.26 5.41 -14.44
N THR A 373 4.22 4.56 -15.47
CA THR A 373 3.35 4.75 -16.63
C THR A 373 1.87 4.73 -16.25
N GLN A 374 1.44 3.76 -15.42
CA GLN A 374 0.05 3.70 -14.92
C GLN A 374 -0.30 4.91 -14.05
N ALA A 375 0.62 5.34 -13.17
CA ALA A 375 0.42 6.52 -12.35
C ALA A 375 0.29 7.79 -13.21
N ARG A 376 1.09 7.93 -14.26
CA ARG A 376 0.98 9.03 -15.23
C ARG A 376 -0.41 9.11 -15.85
N ASP A 377 -0.97 7.97 -16.26
CA ASP A 377 -2.30 7.91 -16.88
C ASP A 377 -3.42 8.28 -15.89
N VAL A 378 -3.27 7.93 -14.61
CA VAL A 378 -4.18 8.36 -13.53
C VAL A 378 -4.04 9.86 -13.26
N TYR A 379 -2.82 10.39 -13.14
CA TYR A 379 -2.61 11.82 -12.91
C TYR A 379 -3.13 12.69 -14.05
N ARG A 380 -3.09 12.18 -15.29
CA ARG A 380 -3.70 12.85 -16.45
C ARG A 380 -5.23 12.99 -16.32
N GLN A 381 -5.91 12.11 -15.57
CA GLN A 381 -7.34 12.24 -15.23
C GLN A 381 -7.60 13.46 -14.37
N ILE A 382 -6.68 13.73 -13.46
CA ILE A 382 -6.86 14.72 -12.40
C ILE A 382 -6.24 16.07 -12.78
N ARG A 383 -5.20 16.07 -13.62
CA ARG A 383 -4.42 17.24 -14.05
C ARG A 383 -4.33 17.31 -15.59
N PRO A 384 -5.46 17.51 -16.31
CA PRO A 384 -5.52 17.37 -17.76
C PRO A 384 -4.68 18.39 -18.56
N GLY A 385 -4.35 19.55 -17.98
CA GLY A 385 -3.53 20.59 -18.61
C GLY A 385 -2.07 20.66 -18.16
N GLY A 386 -1.63 19.79 -17.24
CA GLY A 386 -0.26 19.81 -16.71
C GLY A 386 0.71 19.01 -17.57
N ARG A 387 1.97 19.44 -17.63
CA ARG A 387 3.06 18.71 -18.32
C ARG A 387 3.51 17.51 -17.47
N LEU A 388 3.20 16.30 -17.92
CA LEU A 388 3.52 15.04 -17.22
C LEU A 388 4.71 14.35 -17.90
N THR A 389 5.84 14.18 -17.21
CA THR A 389 7.07 13.60 -17.81
C THR A 389 7.56 12.35 -17.09
N LEU A 390 8.37 11.53 -17.78
CA LEU A 390 9.00 10.33 -17.23
C LEU A 390 10.51 10.51 -17.06
N PHE A 391 11.04 9.96 -15.97
CA PHE A 391 12.47 9.91 -15.67
C PHE A 391 12.89 8.49 -15.26
N THR A 392 13.18 7.68 -16.26
CA THR A 392 13.43 6.24 -16.17
C THR A 392 14.77 5.87 -16.84
N GLY A 393 15.04 4.57 -17.02
CA GLY A 393 16.24 4.14 -17.74
C GLY A 393 16.24 4.56 -19.21
N GLY A 394 15.06 4.54 -19.84
CA GLY A 394 14.83 4.85 -21.25
C GLY A 394 14.49 6.30 -21.57
N GLU A 395 13.70 6.97 -20.71
CA GLU A 395 13.28 8.37 -20.89
C GLU A 395 13.88 9.27 -19.81
N ARG A 396 14.39 10.45 -20.19
CA ARG A 396 15.09 11.34 -19.26
C ARG A 396 14.61 12.77 -19.39
N GLU A 397 13.35 12.99 -19.05
CA GLU A 397 12.74 14.31 -19.01
C GLU A 397 12.55 14.79 -17.56
N PRO A 398 13.57 15.46 -16.97
CA PRO A 398 13.54 15.90 -15.57
C PRO A 398 12.60 17.09 -15.32
N ASP A 399 12.09 17.72 -16.38
CA ASP A 399 11.29 18.94 -16.32
C ASP A 399 9.83 18.71 -16.71
N GLY A 400 8.93 18.77 -15.73
CA GLY A 400 7.48 18.70 -15.88
C GLY A 400 6.76 19.25 -14.66
N ASP A 401 5.45 19.47 -14.77
CA ASP A 401 4.58 19.80 -13.63
C ASP A 401 4.38 18.58 -12.73
N VAL A 402 4.39 17.37 -13.32
CA VAL A 402 4.49 16.11 -12.60
C VAL A 402 5.56 15.23 -13.26
N VAL A 403 6.55 14.80 -12.50
CA VAL A 403 7.63 13.93 -12.96
C VAL A 403 7.46 12.55 -12.34
N PHE A 404 7.40 11.52 -13.17
CA PHE A 404 7.30 10.11 -12.75
C PHE A 404 8.68 9.46 -12.86
N ALA A 405 9.29 9.14 -11.73
CA ALA A 405 10.71 8.76 -11.71
C ALA A 405 10.97 7.44 -10.98
N SER A 406 11.86 6.63 -11.55
CA SER A 406 12.33 5.42 -10.87
C SER A 406 13.41 5.78 -9.84
N VAL A 407 13.37 5.13 -8.68
CA VAL A 407 14.35 5.37 -7.59
C VAL A 407 15.79 5.16 -8.07
N GLN A 408 16.00 4.15 -8.93
CA GLN A 408 17.32 3.84 -9.48
C GLN A 408 17.84 4.96 -10.39
N SER A 409 16.97 5.52 -11.25
CA SER A 409 17.33 6.60 -12.16
C SER A 409 17.57 7.90 -11.40
N LEU A 410 16.75 8.21 -10.40
CA LEU A 410 16.97 9.32 -9.47
C LEU A 410 18.31 9.19 -8.77
N HIS A 411 18.57 8.05 -8.12
CA HIS A 411 19.79 7.84 -7.33
C HIS A 411 21.08 8.08 -8.14
N ARG A 412 21.11 7.68 -9.42
CA ARG A 412 22.27 7.86 -10.32
C ARG A 412 22.43 9.29 -10.84
N ASN A 413 21.36 10.10 -10.82
CA ASN A 413 21.32 11.41 -11.46
C ASN A 413 20.87 12.53 -10.50
N LEU A 414 20.99 12.34 -9.18
CA LEU A 414 20.53 13.31 -8.16
C LEU A 414 21.08 14.74 -8.40
N SER A 415 22.31 14.86 -8.90
CA SER A 415 22.94 16.16 -9.17
C SER A 415 22.28 16.97 -10.29
N GLN A 416 21.40 16.37 -11.09
CA GLN A 416 20.64 17.07 -12.15
C GLN A 416 19.39 17.75 -11.60
N PHE A 417 18.95 17.38 -10.40
CA PHE A 417 17.75 17.93 -9.78
C PHE A 417 18.10 18.91 -8.67
N ASP A 418 17.41 20.05 -8.63
CA ASP A 418 17.48 20.93 -7.48
C ASP A 418 16.79 20.27 -6.27
N THR A 419 17.36 20.50 -5.09
CA THR A 419 16.81 20.06 -3.82
C THR A 419 15.40 20.59 -3.56
N GLU A 420 15.05 21.77 -4.08
CA GLU A 420 13.72 22.41 -3.92
C GLU A 420 12.90 22.41 -5.22
N GLN A 421 13.26 21.56 -6.20
CA GLN A 421 12.59 21.50 -7.51
C GLN A 421 11.12 21.06 -7.46
N PHE A 422 10.75 20.27 -6.45
CA PHE A 422 9.44 19.66 -6.29
C PHE A 422 8.80 20.13 -5.00
N ASP A 423 7.55 20.61 -5.07
CA ASP A 423 6.77 21.01 -3.90
C ASP A 423 6.01 19.83 -3.29
N TYR A 424 5.77 18.76 -4.05
CA TYR A 424 5.13 17.55 -3.56
C TYR A 424 5.84 16.28 -4.03
N ILE A 425 6.23 15.41 -3.11
CA ILE A 425 6.84 14.11 -3.44
C ILE A 425 5.92 12.99 -2.97
N VAL A 426 5.53 12.11 -3.88
CA VAL A 426 4.79 10.88 -3.59
C VAL A 426 5.73 9.70 -3.77
N VAL A 427 5.80 8.83 -2.78
CA VAL A 427 6.63 7.63 -2.82
C VAL A 427 5.74 6.42 -2.62
N ASP A 428 5.50 5.68 -3.71
CA ASP A 428 4.71 4.45 -3.66
C ASP A 428 5.57 3.26 -3.20
N GLU A 429 4.88 2.26 -2.65
CA GLU A 429 5.49 1.10 -1.98
C GLU A 429 6.58 1.53 -0.98
N PHE A 430 6.20 2.47 -0.12
CA PHE A 430 7.08 3.16 0.82
C PHE A 430 7.82 2.21 1.78
N HIS A 431 7.36 0.97 1.93
CA HIS A 431 8.07 -0.03 2.72
C HIS A 431 9.49 -0.34 2.21
N HIS A 432 9.83 0.02 0.97
CA HIS A 432 11.21 -0.04 0.45
C HIS A 432 12.10 1.12 0.93
N ALA A 433 11.52 2.16 1.55
CA ALA A 433 12.24 3.38 1.90
C ALA A 433 13.36 3.19 2.94
N ALA A 434 13.35 2.06 3.67
CA ALA A 434 14.43 1.68 4.58
C ALA A 434 15.78 1.41 3.87
N ALA A 435 15.77 1.12 2.56
CA ALA A 435 16.99 0.87 1.79
C ALA A 435 17.84 2.13 1.60
N ASP A 436 19.16 1.99 1.61
CA ASP A 436 20.11 3.12 1.46
C ASP A 436 19.90 3.94 0.19
N THR A 437 19.48 3.31 -0.91
CA THR A 437 19.18 3.98 -2.18
C THR A 437 18.01 4.95 -2.04
N TYR A 438 16.91 4.50 -1.41
CA TYR A 438 15.77 5.36 -1.10
C TYR A 438 16.17 6.47 -0.13
N ARG A 439 16.84 6.13 0.98
CA ARG A 439 17.27 7.12 1.98
C ARG A 439 18.09 8.25 1.35
N ARG A 440 18.99 7.94 0.41
CA ARG A 440 19.79 8.96 -0.32
C ARG A 440 18.94 9.83 -1.23
N VAL A 441 17.99 9.26 -1.95
CA VAL A 441 17.07 10.02 -2.81
C VAL A 441 16.20 10.95 -1.97
N LEU A 442 15.60 10.44 -0.88
CA LEU A 442 14.74 11.23 0.01
C LEU A 442 15.53 12.31 0.76
N ALA A 443 16.78 12.07 1.11
CA ALA A 443 17.64 13.06 1.77
C ALA A 443 18.08 14.21 0.86
N HIS A 444 18.02 14.04 -0.48
CA HIS A 444 18.40 15.07 -1.44
C HIS A 444 17.31 16.15 -1.56
N PHE A 445 16.04 15.76 -1.63
CA PHE A 445 14.94 16.68 -1.87
C PHE A 445 14.37 17.32 -0.60
N ARG A 446 13.74 18.49 -0.76
CA ARG A 446 13.07 19.28 0.28
C ARG A 446 11.71 19.81 -0.22
N PRO A 447 10.70 18.94 -0.35
CA PRO A 447 9.38 19.38 -0.78
C PRO A 447 8.62 20.10 0.34
N ASP A 448 7.55 20.81 -0.04
CA ASP A 448 6.57 21.34 0.92
C ASP A 448 5.86 20.19 1.63
N PHE A 449 5.60 19.09 0.92
CA PHE A 449 5.07 17.86 1.51
C PHE A 449 5.61 16.57 0.86
N MET A 450 5.82 15.52 1.65
CA MET A 450 6.16 14.17 1.20
C MET A 450 5.09 13.16 1.63
N LEU A 451 4.45 12.47 0.68
CA LEU A 451 3.51 11.39 0.93
C LEU A 451 4.17 10.03 0.69
N GLY A 452 4.28 9.21 1.75
CA GLY A 452 4.57 7.78 1.63
C GLY A 452 3.28 6.97 1.52
N LEU A 453 3.21 6.06 0.54
CA LEU A 453 2.09 5.14 0.35
C LEU A 453 2.54 3.69 0.52
N THR A 454 1.85 2.91 1.35
CA THR A 454 2.14 1.47 1.50
C THR A 454 0.87 0.66 1.74
N ALA A 455 0.87 -0.62 1.36
CA ALA A 455 -0.25 -1.53 1.65
C ALA A 455 -0.06 -2.35 2.92
N THR A 456 1.15 -2.38 3.47
CA THR A 456 1.53 -3.32 4.52
C THR A 456 2.21 -2.58 5.67
N PRO A 457 1.59 -2.55 6.86
CA PRO A 457 2.29 -2.16 8.07
C PRO A 457 2.84 -3.42 8.75
N ASN A 458 4.16 -3.62 8.68
CA ASN A 458 4.84 -4.45 9.67
C ASN A 458 5.28 -3.54 10.82
N ARG A 459 4.88 -3.85 12.06
CA ARG A 459 5.14 -2.99 13.23
C ARG A 459 6.63 -2.79 13.49
N SER A 460 7.44 -3.78 13.13
CA SER A 460 8.90 -3.80 13.15
C SER A 460 9.51 -2.78 12.19
N ASP A 461 9.10 -2.82 10.91
CA ASP A 461 9.54 -1.86 9.88
C ASP A 461 8.92 -0.46 10.06
N ASN A 462 7.81 -0.38 10.78
CA ASN A 462 7.06 0.85 10.97
C ASN A 462 7.91 1.93 11.64
N ALA A 463 8.83 1.59 12.55
CA ALA A 463 9.67 2.58 13.22
C ALA A 463 10.63 3.28 12.23
N ASP A 464 11.31 2.51 11.38
CA ASP A 464 12.27 3.05 10.40
C ASP A 464 11.56 3.79 9.24
N LEU A 465 10.39 3.31 8.82
CA LEU A 465 9.58 3.94 7.77
C LEU A 465 8.88 5.20 8.28
N LEU A 466 8.26 5.13 9.46
CA LEU A 466 7.64 6.30 10.08
C LEU A 466 8.69 7.38 10.35
N ALA A 467 9.91 7.03 10.77
CA ALA A 467 11.00 7.99 10.96
C ALA A 467 11.29 8.80 9.68
N LEU A 468 11.20 8.19 8.50
CA LEU A 468 11.35 8.89 7.21
C LEU A 468 10.17 9.83 6.90
N CYS A 469 8.98 9.50 7.38
CA CYS A 469 7.79 10.35 7.33
C CYS A 469 7.60 11.22 8.59
N SER A 470 8.67 11.55 9.33
CA SER A 470 8.61 12.38 10.55
C SER A 470 7.67 11.83 11.64
N ASP A 471 7.57 10.51 11.72
CA ASP A 471 6.70 9.71 12.57
C ASP A 471 5.18 9.97 12.41
N ASN A 472 4.80 10.48 11.24
CA ASN A 472 3.45 10.91 10.94
C ASN A 472 2.66 9.84 10.17
N LEU A 473 2.01 8.91 10.87
CA LEU A 473 0.99 8.03 10.29
C LEU A 473 -0.32 8.81 10.13
N VAL A 474 -0.61 9.20 8.89
CA VAL A 474 -1.75 10.06 8.53
C VAL A 474 -3.05 9.27 8.51
N TYR A 475 -3.05 8.11 7.87
CA TYR A 475 -4.24 7.27 7.69
C TYR A 475 -3.87 5.79 7.60
N ASP A 476 -4.73 4.92 8.12
CA ASP A 476 -4.57 3.46 8.09
C ASP A 476 -5.91 2.80 7.74
N CYS A 477 -5.92 2.06 6.64
CA CYS A 477 -7.02 1.18 6.23
C CYS A 477 -6.42 -0.11 5.64
N GLY A 478 -6.19 -1.08 6.52
CA GLY A 478 -5.64 -2.39 6.17
C GLY A 478 -6.65 -3.31 5.47
N LEU A 479 -6.19 -4.51 5.11
CA LEU A 479 -6.96 -5.51 4.36
C LEU A 479 -8.27 -5.89 5.06
N VAL A 480 -8.19 -6.22 6.36
CA VAL A 480 -9.35 -6.65 7.16
C VAL A 480 -10.40 -5.55 7.26
N ASP A 481 -9.97 -4.29 7.44
CA ASP A 481 -10.88 -3.14 7.49
C ASP A 481 -11.50 -2.85 6.12
N GLY A 482 -10.72 -2.97 5.04
CA GLY A 482 -11.21 -2.86 3.67
C GLY A 482 -12.32 -3.87 3.36
N VAL A 483 -12.18 -5.12 3.81
CA VAL A 483 -13.24 -6.15 3.66
C VAL A 483 -14.44 -5.84 4.55
N ARG A 484 -14.24 -5.47 5.82
CA ARG A 484 -15.33 -5.13 6.75
C ARG A 484 -16.19 -3.96 6.24
N ARG A 485 -15.54 -2.99 5.56
CA ARG A 485 -16.21 -1.84 4.92
C ARG A 485 -16.79 -2.16 3.54
N GLN A 486 -16.73 -3.42 3.09
CA GLN A 486 -17.16 -3.87 1.77
C GLN A 486 -16.47 -3.15 0.60
N LEU A 487 -15.27 -2.60 0.83
CA LEU A 487 -14.43 -2.00 -0.21
C LEU A 487 -13.61 -3.07 -0.94
N LEU A 488 -13.38 -4.22 -0.29
CA LEU A 488 -12.72 -5.40 -0.81
C LEU A 488 -13.68 -6.60 -0.74
N SER A 489 -13.49 -7.59 -1.62
CA SER A 489 -14.22 -8.86 -1.56
C SER A 489 -13.80 -9.68 -0.33
N PRO A 490 -14.73 -10.43 0.30
CA PRO A 490 -14.36 -11.41 1.33
C PRO A 490 -13.50 -12.53 0.73
N PHE A 491 -12.84 -13.32 1.57
CA PHE A 491 -11.95 -14.40 1.14
C PHE A 491 -12.12 -15.70 1.93
N ARG A 492 -11.90 -16.85 1.29
CA ARG A 492 -11.70 -18.16 1.96
C ARG A 492 -10.27 -18.58 1.76
N TYR A 493 -9.56 -18.72 2.85
CA TYR A 493 -8.16 -19.09 2.83
C TYR A 493 -8.00 -20.54 3.30
N ARG A 494 -7.36 -21.37 2.49
CA ARG A 494 -7.07 -22.78 2.80
C ARG A 494 -5.57 -23.04 2.77
N ALA A 495 -5.02 -23.39 3.95
CA ALA A 495 -3.66 -23.89 4.08
C ALA A 495 -3.67 -25.42 4.06
N ILE A 496 -2.97 -26.01 3.09
CA ILE A 496 -2.91 -27.46 2.88
C ILE A 496 -1.44 -27.92 2.84
N PRO A 497 -1.13 -29.19 3.15
CA PRO A 497 0.25 -29.65 3.18
C PRO A 497 0.83 -29.69 1.76
N ASP A 498 2.06 -29.23 1.58
CA ASP A 498 2.80 -29.37 0.32
C ASP A 498 3.44 -30.76 0.25
N VAL A 499 3.35 -31.44 -0.89
CA VAL A 499 4.03 -32.72 -1.12
C VAL A 499 5.53 -32.56 -1.38
N ALA A 500 6.02 -31.35 -1.69
CA ALA A 500 7.45 -31.10 -1.83
C ALA A 500 8.19 -31.18 -0.49
N ASP A 501 9.41 -31.73 -0.52
CA ASP A 501 10.32 -31.76 0.63
C ASP A 501 11.23 -30.52 0.64
N TYR A 502 11.11 -29.71 1.69
CA TYR A 502 11.86 -28.48 1.93
C TYR A 502 12.96 -28.64 3.00
N GLU A 503 13.03 -29.77 3.70
CA GLU A 503 13.88 -29.93 4.90
C GLU A 503 15.37 -29.71 4.60
N HIS A 504 15.83 -30.16 3.44
CA HIS A 504 17.24 -30.18 3.05
C HIS A 504 17.67 -28.98 2.19
N ILE A 505 16.78 -28.01 1.95
CA ILE A 505 17.05 -26.86 1.10
C ILE A 505 17.85 -25.81 1.89
N PRO A 506 19.00 -25.31 1.38
CA PRO A 506 19.77 -24.29 2.07
C PRO A 506 18.96 -23.01 2.33
N TRP A 507 18.96 -22.55 3.58
CA TRP A 507 18.32 -21.30 4.02
C TRP A 507 19.36 -20.28 4.47
N ARG A 508 19.41 -19.12 3.83
CA ARG A 508 20.37 -18.04 4.12
C ARG A 508 19.68 -16.69 4.07
N ASN A 509 19.93 -15.83 5.06
CA ASN A 509 19.37 -14.47 5.14
C ASN A 509 17.84 -14.43 4.96
N GLY A 510 17.12 -15.39 5.57
CA GLY A 510 15.66 -15.44 5.49
C GLY A 510 15.08 -15.90 4.15
N ARG A 511 15.89 -16.52 3.27
CA ARG A 511 15.44 -17.01 1.95
C ARG A 511 16.02 -18.37 1.61
N PHE A 512 15.31 -19.12 0.78
CA PHE A 512 15.81 -20.34 0.17
C PHE A 512 16.77 -20.06 -0.97
N ASP A 513 17.69 -21.00 -1.24
CA ASP A 513 18.43 -21.02 -2.50
C ASP A 513 17.46 -21.24 -3.68
N PRO A 514 17.37 -20.32 -4.65
CA PRO A 514 16.36 -20.40 -5.72
C PRO A 514 16.50 -21.64 -6.63
N GLU A 515 17.73 -22.09 -6.90
CA GLU A 515 17.98 -23.22 -7.80
C GLU A 515 17.65 -24.55 -7.14
N GLU A 516 18.06 -24.74 -5.89
CA GLU A 516 17.66 -25.91 -5.08
C GLU A 516 16.14 -25.92 -4.86
N LEU A 517 15.55 -24.76 -4.51
CA LEU A 517 14.10 -24.66 -4.31
C LEU A 517 13.33 -25.10 -5.55
N THR A 518 13.74 -24.62 -6.72
CA THR A 518 13.07 -24.96 -7.99
C THR A 518 13.08 -26.47 -8.24
N ARG A 519 14.21 -27.14 -7.99
CA ARG A 519 14.33 -28.60 -8.18
C ARG A 519 13.38 -29.41 -7.31
N HIS A 520 13.08 -28.91 -6.12
CA HIS A 520 12.20 -29.59 -5.16
C HIS A 520 10.71 -29.30 -5.40
N VAL A 521 10.37 -28.15 -6.00
CA VAL A 521 8.96 -27.73 -6.19
C VAL A 521 8.44 -27.90 -7.62
N ALA A 522 9.31 -27.98 -8.62
CA ALA A 522 8.96 -28.26 -10.02
C ALA A 522 8.95 -29.78 -10.28
N THR A 523 8.11 -30.51 -9.53
CA THR A 523 7.96 -31.97 -9.62
C THR A 523 6.57 -32.34 -10.14
N GLN A 524 6.44 -33.50 -10.78
CA GLN A 524 5.15 -33.98 -11.29
C GLN A 524 4.14 -34.19 -10.17
N ASP A 525 4.53 -34.86 -9.09
CA ASP A 525 3.67 -35.12 -7.92
C ASP A 525 3.07 -33.83 -7.35
N ARG A 526 3.88 -32.75 -7.26
CA ARG A 526 3.41 -31.45 -6.78
C ARG A 526 2.51 -30.74 -7.78
N ALA A 527 2.82 -30.81 -9.06
CA ALA A 527 1.96 -30.23 -10.09
C ALA A 527 0.62 -30.96 -10.18
N GLU A 528 0.59 -32.27 -9.96
CA GLU A 528 -0.62 -33.09 -9.84
C GLU A 528 -1.46 -32.64 -8.63
N GLN A 529 -0.86 -32.50 -7.45
CA GLN A 529 -1.55 -31.96 -6.28
C GLN A 529 -2.18 -30.58 -6.56
N VAL A 530 -1.42 -29.65 -7.15
CA VAL A 530 -1.91 -28.31 -7.48
C VAL A 530 -3.08 -28.37 -8.46
N LEU A 531 -3.01 -29.26 -9.45
CA LEU A 531 -4.06 -29.47 -10.42
C LEU A 531 -5.34 -30.01 -9.78
N GLU A 532 -5.24 -31.01 -8.91
CA GLU A 532 -6.38 -31.59 -8.19
C GLU A 532 -7.09 -30.55 -7.31
N GLU A 533 -6.32 -29.76 -6.56
CA GLU A 533 -6.85 -28.68 -5.71
C GLU A 533 -7.53 -27.59 -6.54
N TRP A 534 -6.93 -27.23 -7.68
CA TRP A 534 -7.51 -26.27 -8.61
C TRP A 534 -8.84 -26.77 -9.20
N GLN A 535 -8.90 -28.04 -9.63
CA GLN A 535 -10.12 -28.67 -10.15
C GLN A 535 -11.21 -28.74 -9.09
N ALA A 536 -10.88 -29.10 -7.85
CA ALA A 536 -11.81 -29.20 -6.74
C ALA A 536 -12.51 -27.86 -6.42
N LEU A 537 -11.92 -26.74 -6.86
CA LEU A 537 -12.43 -25.39 -6.62
C LEU A 537 -13.26 -24.77 -7.74
N GLY A 538 -13.59 -25.58 -8.74
CA GLY A 538 -14.33 -25.15 -9.93
C GLY A 538 -13.45 -24.96 -11.16
N GLY A 539 -12.13 -25.17 -11.05
CA GLY A 539 -11.22 -25.25 -12.19
C GLY A 539 -11.42 -24.14 -13.21
N THR A 540 -11.83 -24.52 -14.44
CA THR A 540 -12.01 -23.61 -15.58
C THR A 540 -13.10 -22.54 -15.38
N GLU A 541 -13.97 -22.70 -14.39
CA GLU A 541 -14.99 -21.69 -14.04
C GLU A 541 -14.41 -20.53 -13.22
N ARG A 542 -13.15 -20.65 -12.75
CA ARG A 542 -12.48 -19.67 -11.90
C ARG A 542 -11.31 -19.02 -12.65
N ARG A 543 -11.30 -17.69 -12.68
CA ARG A 543 -10.10 -16.94 -13.12
C ARG A 543 -9.03 -17.11 -12.06
N THR A 544 -7.93 -17.77 -12.43
CA THR A 544 -6.93 -18.25 -11.48
C THR A 544 -5.55 -17.65 -11.71
N ILE A 545 -4.89 -17.24 -10.63
CA ILE A 545 -3.45 -16.88 -10.64
C ILE A 545 -2.65 -17.78 -9.70
N GLY A 546 -1.58 -18.37 -10.22
CA GLY A 546 -0.60 -19.14 -9.45
C GLY A 546 0.72 -18.41 -9.27
N PHE A 547 1.11 -18.13 -8.02
CA PHE A 547 2.37 -17.49 -7.68
C PHE A 547 3.48 -18.53 -7.47
N CYS A 548 4.42 -18.59 -8.41
CA CYS A 548 5.54 -19.53 -8.42
C CYS A 548 6.81 -18.90 -7.83
N CYS A 549 7.80 -19.74 -7.48
CA CYS A 549 9.05 -19.30 -6.86
C CYS A 549 10.09 -18.78 -7.86
N THR A 550 10.15 -19.34 -9.07
CA THR A 550 11.13 -19.00 -10.11
C THR A 550 10.52 -19.12 -11.50
N ILE A 551 11.15 -18.49 -12.50
CA ILE A 551 10.69 -18.53 -13.91
C ILE A 551 10.53 -19.98 -14.39
N ALA A 552 11.54 -20.81 -14.12
CA ALA A 552 11.52 -22.22 -14.49
C ALA A 552 10.34 -22.98 -13.84
N HIS A 553 9.98 -22.66 -12.60
CA HIS A 553 8.81 -23.24 -11.96
C HIS A 553 7.48 -22.78 -12.60
N ALA A 554 7.35 -21.49 -12.94
CA ALA A 554 6.14 -21.01 -13.63
C ALA A 554 5.97 -21.62 -15.03
N ASP A 555 7.06 -21.73 -15.79
CA ASP A 555 7.08 -22.39 -17.10
C ASP A 555 6.69 -23.86 -16.98
N PHE A 556 7.28 -24.57 -16.01
CA PHE A 556 6.95 -25.96 -15.70
C PHE A 556 5.46 -26.16 -15.37
N MET A 557 4.88 -25.30 -14.52
CA MET A 557 3.46 -25.40 -14.15
C MET A 557 2.54 -25.12 -15.34
N ALA A 558 2.85 -24.12 -16.17
CA ALA A 558 2.09 -23.82 -17.37
C ALA A 558 2.19 -24.95 -18.42
N GLU A 559 3.36 -25.57 -18.58
CA GLU A 559 3.54 -26.75 -19.43
C GLU A 559 2.76 -27.95 -18.91
N TYR A 560 2.82 -28.23 -17.60
CA TYR A 560 2.09 -29.33 -17.00
C TYR A 560 0.58 -29.18 -17.19
N PHE A 561 0.02 -28.00 -16.90
CA PHE A 561 -1.42 -27.74 -17.09
C PHE A 561 -1.84 -27.89 -18.56
N ARG A 562 -1.01 -27.40 -19.51
CA ARG A 562 -1.26 -27.58 -20.95
C ARG A 562 -1.20 -29.04 -21.38
N ALA A 563 -0.28 -29.83 -20.83
CA ALA A 563 -0.21 -31.27 -21.10
C ALA A 563 -1.46 -32.03 -20.61
N GLN A 564 -2.13 -31.50 -19.58
CA GLN A 564 -3.41 -32.02 -19.07
C GLN A 564 -4.64 -31.42 -19.80
N GLY A 565 -4.43 -30.70 -20.90
CA GLY A 565 -5.51 -30.13 -21.73
C GLY A 565 -6.09 -28.81 -21.21
N ILE A 566 -5.45 -28.17 -20.23
CA ILE A 566 -5.91 -26.90 -19.66
C ILE A 566 -5.16 -25.75 -20.31
N ASN A 567 -5.88 -24.77 -20.82
CA ASN A 567 -5.26 -23.56 -21.35
C ASN A 567 -4.62 -22.77 -20.20
N ALA A 568 -3.29 -22.75 -20.14
CA ALA A 568 -2.53 -22.07 -19.11
C ALA A 568 -1.28 -21.44 -19.72
N VAL A 569 -0.87 -20.29 -19.19
CA VAL A 569 0.34 -19.59 -19.64
C VAL A 569 1.20 -19.14 -18.45
N ALA A 570 2.49 -18.98 -18.70
CA ALA A 570 3.42 -18.37 -17.76
C ALA A 570 3.68 -16.91 -18.17
N VAL A 571 3.61 -16.00 -17.20
CA VAL A 571 3.91 -14.57 -17.37
C VAL A 571 5.00 -14.15 -16.39
N HIS A 572 6.19 -13.86 -16.91
CA HIS A 572 7.41 -13.53 -16.15
C HIS A 572 8.36 -12.63 -16.97
N SER A 573 9.48 -12.19 -16.39
CA SER A 573 10.42 -11.24 -17.03
C SER A 573 11.39 -11.84 -18.05
N GLY A 574 11.20 -13.12 -18.42
CA GLY A 574 12.12 -13.86 -19.29
C GLY A 574 11.63 -13.91 -20.73
N SER A 575 12.53 -14.27 -21.66
CA SER A 575 12.23 -14.32 -23.11
C SER A 575 11.19 -15.36 -23.51
N SER A 576 10.93 -16.37 -22.68
CA SER A 576 9.88 -17.38 -22.87
C SER A 576 8.48 -16.92 -22.42
N SER A 577 8.35 -15.74 -21.81
CA SER A 577 7.09 -15.26 -21.26
C SER A 577 6.03 -15.03 -22.33
N SER A 578 4.79 -15.38 -22.04
CA SER A 578 3.66 -14.95 -22.86
C SER A 578 3.47 -13.43 -22.76
N PRO A 579 2.91 -12.77 -23.81
CA PRO A 579 2.61 -11.34 -23.76
C PRO A 579 1.68 -11.01 -22.59
N ARG A 580 2.17 -10.20 -21.65
CA ARG A 580 1.46 -9.90 -20.39
C ARG A 580 0.08 -9.30 -20.60
N ALA A 581 -0.06 -8.38 -21.56
CA ALA A 581 -1.32 -7.69 -21.83
C ALA A 581 -2.39 -8.66 -22.36
N GLU A 582 -2.01 -9.45 -23.36
CA GLU A 582 -2.87 -10.49 -23.95
C GLU A 582 -3.28 -11.53 -22.90
N ALA A 583 -2.35 -12.01 -22.08
CA ALA A 583 -2.63 -13.00 -21.05
C ALA A 583 -3.62 -12.47 -19.99
N LEU A 584 -3.48 -11.20 -19.57
CA LEU A 584 -4.40 -10.58 -18.60
C LEU A 584 -5.78 -10.30 -19.20
N GLU A 585 -5.84 -9.90 -20.48
CA GLU A 585 -7.11 -9.69 -21.18
C GLU A 585 -7.85 -11.02 -21.35
N ARG A 586 -7.17 -12.07 -21.81
CA ARG A 586 -7.75 -13.42 -21.96
C ARG A 586 -8.17 -14.02 -20.62
N LEU A 587 -7.45 -13.70 -19.53
CA LEU A 587 -7.86 -14.05 -18.17
C LEU A 587 -9.11 -13.26 -17.74
N ALA A 588 -9.22 -11.99 -18.13
CA ALA A 588 -10.39 -11.15 -17.83
C ALA A 588 -11.64 -11.61 -18.59
N THR A 589 -11.51 -12.03 -19.84
CA THR A 589 -12.62 -12.54 -20.69
C THR A 589 -12.99 -13.99 -20.41
N GLY A 590 -12.15 -14.73 -19.66
CA GLY A 590 -12.36 -16.14 -19.32
C GLY A 590 -11.89 -17.13 -20.39
N GLU A 591 -11.26 -16.67 -21.47
CA GLU A 591 -10.62 -17.51 -22.49
C GLU A 591 -9.40 -18.26 -21.96
N LEU A 592 -8.77 -17.72 -20.91
CA LEU A 592 -7.63 -18.28 -20.24
C LEU A 592 -7.98 -18.51 -18.75
N PRO A 593 -8.15 -19.76 -18.30
CA PRO A 593 -8.55 -20.03 -16.93
C PRO A 593 -7.42 -19.83 -15.90
N VAL A 594 -6.14 -20.03 -16.29
CA VAL A 594 -5.01 -20.01 -15.35
C VAL A 594 -3.81 -19.24 -15.92
N VAL A 595 -3.24 -18.35 -15.08
CA VAL A 595 -1.94 -17.71 -15.32
C VAL A 595 -0.97 -18.04 -14.19
N PHE A 596 0.20 -18.57 -14.52
CA PHE A 596 1.31 -18.73 -13.58
C PHE A 596 2.29 -17.56 -13.69
N THR A 597 2.78 -17.06 -12.56
CA THR A 597 3.66 -15.88 -12.54
C THR A 597 4.76 -15.98 -11.49
N VAL A 598 5.79 -15.16 -11.68
CA VAL A 598 6.90 -14.96 -10.75
C VAL A 598 7.11 -13.46 -10.60
N ASP A 599 6.81 -12.93 -9.42
CA ASP A 599 7.07 -11.55 -8.99
C ASP A 599 6.54 -10.40 -9.87
N LEU A 600 6.01 -10.67 -11.07
CA LEU A 600 5.46 -9.68 -11.99
C LEU A 600 4.12 -9.13 -11.50
N PHE A 601 3.24 -9.97 -10.93
CA PHE A 601 1.93 -9.52 -10.40
C PHE A 601 1.95 -9.13 -8.91
N ASN A 602 3.10 -9.20 -8.24
CA ASN A 602 3.17 -8.75 -6.85
C ASN A 602 2.91 -7.23 -6.76
N GLU A 603 3.42 -6.44 -7.72
CA GLU A 603 3.41 -4.96 -7.68
C GLU A 603 3.25 -4.35 -9.07
N GLY A 604 2.39 -3.32 -9.20
CA GLY A 604 2.32 -2.48 -10.42
C GLY A 604 1.60 -3.03 -11.64
N VAL A 605 0.67 -3.98 -11.46
CA VAL A 605 -0.12 -4.54 -12.56
C VAL A 605 -1.60 -4.44 -12.23
N ASP A 606 -2.37 -3.89 -13.15
CA ASP A 606 -3.82 -3.94 -13.08
C ASP A 606 -4.31 -5.34 -13.43
N VAL A 607 -4.39 -6.19 -12.40
CA VAL A 607 -4.89 -7.56 -12.55
C VAL A 607 -6.42 -7.51 -12.55
N PRO A 608 -7.10 -8.21 -13.48
CA PRO A 608 -8.56 -8.30 -13.49
C PRO A 608 -9.07 -8.92 -12.18
N ALA A 609 -10.38 -8.89 -11.94
CA ALA A 609 -10.94 -9.54 -10.76
C ALA A 609 -10.65 -11.06 -10.81
N ILE A 610 -9.83 -11.54 -9.88
CA ILE A 610 -9.42 -12.94 -9.77
C ILE A 610 -10.34 -13.67 -8.79
N ASP A 611 -10.73 -14.89 -9.11
CA ASP A 611 -11.62 -15.72 -8.28
C ASP A 611 -10.83 -16.69 -7.39
N LEU A 612 -9.65 -17.14 -7.86
CA LEU A 612 -8.79 -18.09 -7.15
C LEU A 612 -7.31 -17.67 -7.19
N VAL A 613 -6.67 -17.60 -6.04
CA VAL A 613 -5.23 -17.40 -5.89
C VAL A 613 -4.57 -18.68 -5.36
N MET A 614 -3.57 -19.18 -6.06
CA MET A 614 -2.74 -20.31 -5.62
C MET A 614 -1.36 -19.79 -5.21
N MET A 615 -1.02 -19.91 -3.93
CA MET A 615 0.30 -19.56 -3.39
C MET A 615 1.20 -20.79 -3.46
N LEU A 616 1.95 -20.90 -4.57
CA LEU A 616 2.80 -22.06 -4.88
C LEU A 616 4.28 -21.83 -4.50
N ARG A 617 4.58 -20.77 -3.75
CA ARG A 617 5.92 -20.47 -3.26
C ARG A 617 5.93 -20.37 -1.74
N PRO A 618 7.06 -20.70 -1.08
CA PRO A 618 7.22 -20.41 0.32
C PRO A 618 7.08 -18.92 0.61
N THR A 619 6.53 -18.61 1.78
CA THR A 619 6.34 -17.22 2.23
C THR A 619 7.54 -16.76 3.01
N GLU A 620 8.41 -16.06 2.31
CA GLU A 620 9.65 -15.48 2.86
C GLU A 620 9.43 -14.05 3.38
N SER A 621 8.28 -13.43 3.05
CA SER A 621 7.98 -12.05 3.40
C SER A 621 6.49 -11.84 3.65
N SER A 622 6.17 -11.17 4.76
CA SER A 622 4.81 -10.71 5.11
C SER A 622 4.25 -9.75 4.06
N ILE A 623 5.12 -8.94 3.46
CA ILE A 623 4.77 -7.90 2.49
C ILE A 623 4.28 -8.57 1.20
N VAL A 624 5.08 -9.49 0.65
CA VAL A 624 4.76 -10.23 -0.57
C VAL A 624 3.46 -11.02 -0.38
N PHE A 625 3.28 -11.68 0.76
CA PHE A 625 2.06 -12.42 1.07
C PHE A 625 0.81 -11.53 1.03
N LEU A 626 0.84 -10.37 1.71
CA LEU A 626 -0.30 -9.44 1.75
C LEU A 626 -0.57 -8.80 0.38
N GLN A 627 0.47 -8.48 -0.38
CA GLN A 627 0.33 -7.98 -1.75
C GLN A 627 -0.35 -9.02 -2.65
N GLN A 628 0.13 -10.27 -2.65
CA GLN A 628 -0.44 -11.37 -3.45
C GLN A 628 -1.90 -11.63 -3.10
N LEU A 629 -2.20 -11.74 -1.81
CA LEU A 629 -3.57 -11.89 -1.33
C LEU A 629 -4.44 -10.72 -1.79
N GLY A 630 -3.97 -9.49 -1.60
CA GLY A 630 -4.74 -8.30 -1.89
C GLY A 630 -4.97 -8.00 -3.37
N ARG A 631 -4.20 -8.59 -4.31
CA ARG A 631 -4.55 -8.58 -5.75
C ARG A 631 -5.84 -9.33 -6.01
N GLY A 632 -6.02 -10.46 -5.30
CA GLY A 632 -7.24 -11.25 -5.35
C GLY A 632 -8.42 -10.61 -4.65
N LEU A 633 -8.30 -9.52 -3.88
CA LEU A 633 -9.41 -8.99 -3.09
C LEU A 633 -10.24 -7.89 -3.79
N ARG A 634 -9.92 -7.58 -5.05
CA ARG A 634 -10.71 -6.62 -5.84
C ARG A 634 -12.14 -7.14 -6.06
N ARG A 635 -13.10 -6.22 -5.94
CA ARG A 635 -14.53 -6.48 -6.21
C ARG A 635 -14.80 -6.51 -7.71
N SER A 636 -15.78 -7.32 -8.11
CA SER A 636 -16.43 -7.27 -9.43
C SER A 636 -17.84 -7.80 -9.33
N ASP A 637 -18.72 -7.39 -10.25
CA ASP A 637 -20.15 -7.78 -10.24
C ASP A 637 -20.37 -9.29 -10.30
N ASN A 638 -19.46 -10.03 -10.93
CA ASN A 638 -19.52 -11.49 -11.06
C ASN A 638 -18.70 -12.25 -9.99
N LYS A 639 -18.34 -11.59 -8.88
CA LYS A 639 -17.49 -12.18 -7.85
C LYS A 639 -18.01 -11.95 -6.44
N ASP A 640 -18.44 -13.04 -5.82
CA ASP A 640 -18.90 -13.04 -4.43
C ASP A 640 -17.74 -13.10 -3.44
N GLN A 641 -16.71 -13.91 -3.73
CA GLN A 641 -15.64 -14.22 -2.79
C GLN A 641 -14.34 -14.65 -3.50
N LEU A 642 -13.20 -14.31 -2.90
CA LEU A 642 -11.89 -14.84 -3.30
C LEU A 642 -11.63 -16.20 -2.65
N GLU A 643 -11.25 -17.20 -3.43
CA GLU A 643 -10.66 -18.44 -2.92
C GLU A 643 -9.12 -18.33 -2.91
N VAL A 644 -8.49 -18.84 -1.85
CA VAL A 644 -7.04 -18.90 -1.72
C VAL A 644 -6.60 -20.29 -1.29
N VAL A 645 -5.68 -20.88 -2.05
CA VAL A 645 -4.99 -22.13 -1.69
C VAL A 645 -3.53 -21.83 -1.44
N ASP A 646 -3.02 -22.31 -0.32
CA ASP A 646 -1.63 -22.09 0.10
C ASP A 646 -0.99 -23.41 0.52
N LEU A 647 0.09 -23.76 -0.17
CA LEU A 647 0.85 -24.99 0.09
C LEU A 647 1.89 -24.75 1.18
N VAL A 648 1.80 -25.52 2.28
CA VAL A 648 2.68 -25.39 3.45
C VAL A 648 3.63 -26.57 3.56
N GLY A 649 4.94 -26.31 3.50
CA GLY A 649 6.01 -27.31 3.50
C GLY A 649 6.72 -27.50 4.84
N ASN A 650 7.48 -28.60 4.95
CA ASN A 650 8.24 -29.05 6.13
C ASN A 650 9.54 -28.27 6.41
N HIS A 651 9.48 -26.93 6.46
CA HIS A 651 10.65 -26.10 6.80
C HIS A 651 10.29 -24.98 7.78
N ARG A 652 11.21 -24.61 8.68
CA ARG A 652 10.98 -23.60 9.73
C ARG A 652 10.53 -22.24 9.19
N GLY A 653 10.90 -21.89 7.96
CA GLY A 653 10.44 -20.68 7.27
C GLY A 653 8.91 -20.58 7.16
N PHE A 654 8.19 -21.71 7.19
CA PHE A 654 6.72 -21.72 7.17
C PHE A 654 6.08 -21.33 8.52
N LEU A 655 6.84 -21.21 9.61
CA LEU A 655 6.30 -20.72 10.89
C LEU A 655 5.86 -19.24 10.82
N LEU A 656 6.49 -18.45 9.95
CA LEU A 656 6.02 -17.09 9.63
C LEU A 656 4.58 -17.11 9.12
N LYS A 657 4.19 -18.15 8.36
CA LYS A 657 2.82 -18.30 7.86
C LYS A 657 1.82 -18.39 9.01
N ALA A 658 2.12 -19.20 10.02
CA ALA A 658 1.26 -19.35 11.19
C ALA A 658 1.00 -18.01 11.88
N ARG A 659 2.05 -17.21 12.09
CA ARG A 659 1.95 -15.87 12.66
C ARG A 659 1.13 -14.92 11.80
N LEU A 660 1.28 -14.97 10.47
CA LEU A 660 0.51 -14.13 9.54
C LEU A 660 -0.99 -14.46 9.56
N LEU A 661 -1.35 -15.75 9.59
CA LEU A 661 -2.76 -16.17 9.67
C LEU A 661 -3.39 -15.77 11.01
N ALA A 662 -2.66 -15.94 12.11
CA ALA A 662 -3.11 -15.44 13.40
C ALA A 662 -3.30 -13.92 13.41
N LYS A 663 -2.37 -13.16 12.80
CA LYS A 663 -2.45 -11.70 12.67
C LYS A 663 -3.67 -11.27 11.84
N LEU A 664 -3.99 -11.98 10.75
CA LEU A 664 -5.21 -11.73 9.96
C LEU A 664 -6.47 -11.97 10.80
N ALA A 665 -6.46 -12.99 11.65
CA ALA A 665 -7.51 -13.27 12.62
C ALA A 665 -7.48 -12.33 13.85
N GLY A 666 -6.76 -11.20 13.80
CA GLY A 666 -6.74 -10.21 14.89
C GLY A 666 -5.84 -10.58 16.08
N HIS A 667 -5.10 -11.68 16.02
CA HIS A 667 -4.14 -12.10 17.04
C HIS A 667 -2.72 -11.70 16.68
N GLY A 668 -2.29 -10.50 17.12
CA GLY A 668 -0.93 -10.00 16.90
C GLY A 668 0.07 -10.42 18.00
N ASN A 669 1.37 -10.33 17.68
CA ASN A 669 2.50 -10.56 18.61
C ASN A 669 2.54 -11.96 19.27
N LEU A 670 2.03 -12.97 18.56
CA LEU A 670 2.16 -14.36 18.97
C LEU A 670 3.54 -14.90 18.59
N THR A 671 4.10 -15.73 19.47
CA THR A 671 5.25 -16.59 19.12
C THR A 671 4.85 -17.65 18.09
N ASP A 672 5.82 -18.22 17.39
CA ASP A 672 5.57 -19.36 16.48
C ASP A 672 4.75 -20.48 17.15
N ARG A 673 5.08 -20.85 18.40
CA ARG A 673 4.36 -21.91 19.13
C ARG A 673 2.94 -21.51 19.51
N GLU A 674 2.70 -20.26 19.92
CA GLU A 674 1.36 -19.77 20.20
C GLU A 674 0.50 -19.69 18.93
N ALA A 675 1.09 -19.28 17.82
CA ALA A 675 0.41 -19.23 16.53
C ALA A 675 0.01 -20.64 16.06
N VAL A 676 0.92 -21.62 16.16
CA VAL A 676 0.63 -23.04 15.84
C VAL A 676 -0.43 -23.61 16.79
N ALA A 677 -0.36 -23.31 18.09
CA ALA A 677 -1.39 -23.74 19.04
C ALA A 677 -2.77 -23.12 18.73
N LEU A 678 -2.81 -21.87 18.26
CA LEU A 678 -4.06 -21.23 17.82
C LEU A 678 -4.65 -21.94 16.61
N LEU A 679 -3.81 -22.29 15.62
CA LEU A 679 -4.21 -23.06 14.44
C LEU A 679 -4.73 -24.45 14.83
N ALA A 680 -4.11 -25.11 15.82
CA ALA A 680 -4.52 -26.42 16.33
C ALA A 680 -5.90 -26.43 17.02
N ASN A 681 -6.35 -25.28 17.55
CA ASN A 681 -7.67 -25.16 18.18
C ASN A 681 -8.83 -25.11 17.17
N GLY A 682 -8.53 -25.19 15.86
CA GLY A 682 -9.49 -25.34 14.77
C GLY A 682 -10.05 -24.02 14.23
N ASP A 683 -10.73 -24.11 13.07
CA ASP A 683 -11.19 -22.98 12.26
C ASP A 683 -12.03 -21.93 13.01
N GLN A 684 -12.77 -22.32 14.05
CA GLN A 684 -13.58 -21.39 14.85
C GLN A 684 -12.72 -20.36 15.61
N ALA A 685 -11.52 -20.73 16.05
CA ALA A 685 -10.62 -19.82 16.77
C ALA A 685 -10.06 -18.72 15.87
N LEU A 686 -9.90 -19.00 14.57
CA LEU A 686 -9.40 -18.05 13.58
C LEU A 686 -10.52 -17.26 12.89
N THR A 687 -11.68 -17.89 12.70
CA THR A 687 -12.81 -17.30 11.96
C THR A 687 -13.60 -16.31 12.80
N GLY A 688 -13.64 -16.47 14.13
CA GLY A 688 -14.48 -15.64 15.01
C GLY A 688 -14.14 -14.14 15.05
N ALA A 689 -12.94 -13.74 14.62
CA ALA A 689 -12.50 -12.34 14.58
C ALA A 689 -12.44 -11.74 13.16
N LEU A 690 -12.70 -12.55 12.13
CA LEU A 690 -12.68 -12.11 10.73
C LEU A 690 -14.00 -11.40 10.35
N PRO A 691 -13.99 -10.55 9.31
CA PRO A 691 -15.21 -9.94 8.77
C PRO A 691 -16.18 -11.00 8.20
N ASP A 692 -17.47 -10.64 8.13
CA ASP A 692 -18.50 -11.51 7.57
C ASP A 692 -18.13 -12.03 6.18
N GLY A 693 -18.34 -13.32 5.97
CA GLY A 693 -18.00 -14.02 4.74
C GLY A 693 -16.55 -14.54 4.71
N CYS A 694 -15.63 -14.03 5.52
CA CYS A 694 -14.24 -14.52 5.52
C CYS A 694 -14.05 -15.80 6.34
N SER A 695 -13.17 -16.69 5.88
CA SER A 695 -12.74 -17.88 6.64
C SER A 695 -11.27 -18.21 6.43
N ILE A 696 -10.65 -18.80 7.45
CA ILE A 696 -9.33 -19.42 7.39
C ILE A 696 -9.51 -20.87 7.84
N THR A 697 -9.20 -21.81 6.94
CA THR A 697 -9.22 -23.25 7.19
C THR A 697 -7.81 -23.79 7.03
N VAL A 698 -7.36 -24.57 8.01
CA VAL A 698 -6.02 -25.15 8.01
C VAL A 698 -6.13 -26.66 8.14
N ASP A 699 -5.53 -27.38 7.20
CA ASP A 699 -5.52 -28.84 7.23
C ASP A 699 -4.82 -29.33 8.51
N PRO A 700 -5.40 -30.29 9.26
CA PRO A 700 -4.78 -30.85 10.45
C PRO A 700 -3.34 -31.34 10.23
N LYS A 701 -3.02 -31.89 9.04
CA LYS A 701 -1.66 -32.31 8.70
C LYS A 701 -0.68 -31.14 8.65
N VAL A 702 -1.13 -29.95 8.25
CA VAL A 702 -0.31 -28.74 8.29
C VAL A 702 -0.01 -28.36 9.73
N VAL A 703 -1.00 -28.44 10.62
CA VAL A 703 -0.80 -28.19 12.05
C VAL A 703 0.22 -29.17 12.63
N ASP A 704 0.08 -30.46 12.34
CA ASP A 704 1.01 -31.50 12.79
C ASP A 704 2.43 -31.23 12.28
N LEU A 705 2.58 -30.93 10.98
CA LEU A 705 3.86 -30.60 10.36
C LEU A 705 4.51 -29.35 10.98
N LEU A 706 3.75 -28.28 11.22
CA LEU A 706 4.26 -27.08 11.89
C LEU A 706 4.62 -27.36 13.35
N ALA A 707 3.86 -28.21 14.04
CA ALA A 707 4.14 -28.62 15.41
C ALA A 707 5.43 -29.45 15.52
N GLU A 708 5.69 -30.33 14.55
CA GLU A 708 6.95 -31.10 14.46
C GLU A 708 8.17 -30.17 14.31
N LEU A 709 8.06 -29.13 13.48
CA LEU A 709 9.12 -28.13 13.26
C LEU A 709 9.50 -27.33 14.52
N LEU A 710 8.56 -27.17 15.45
CA LEU A 710 8.81 -26.51 16.74
C LEU A 710 9.65 -27.37 17.70
N GLY A 711 9.76 -28.68 17.42
CA GLY A 711 10.45 -29.64 18.26
C GLY A 711 9.79 -29.87 19.63
N PRO A 712 10.38 -30.72 20.49
CA PRO A 712 9.87 -30.94 21.83
C PRO A 712 9.81 -29.61 22.60
N ALA A 713 8.78 -29.44 23.43
CA ALA A 713 8.72 -28.38 24.43
C ALA A 713 9.78 -28.61 25.53
N SER A 714 11.06 -28.72 25.18
CA SER A 714 12.12 -28.43 26.12
C SER A 714 11.96 -26.97 26.52
N HIS A 715 11.98 -26.66 27.81
CA HIS A 715 11.97 -25.31 28.42
C HIS A 715 12.76 -24.25 27.61
N GLN A 716 12.25 -23.79 26.48
CA GLN A 716 12.76 -22.66 25.74
C GLN A 716 11.90 -21.48 26.17
N ASP A 717 12.54 -20.53 26.84
CA ASP A 717 11.92 -19.30 27.28
C ASP A 717 11.29 -18.61 26.07
N ARG A 718 10.01 -18.21 26.19
CA ARG A 718 9.31 -17.33 25.23
C ARG A 718 10.20 -16.19 24.73
N THR A 719 11.04 -15.66 25.62
CA THR A 719 12.01 -14.60 25.32
C THR A 719 13.04 -15.01 24.27
N VAL A 720 13.54 -16.25 24.28
CA VAL A 720 14.50 -16.78 23.30
C VAL A 720 13.85 -16.89 21.92
N GLU A 721 12.62 -17.39 21.85
CA GLU A 721 11.87 -17.49 20.59
C GLU A 721 11.69 -16.09 19.98
N LEU A 722 11.23 -15.12 20.77
CA LEU A 722 11.07 -13.75 20.30
C LEU A 722 12.38 -13.07 19.90
N ILE A 723 13.50 -13.37 20.56
CA ILE A 723 14.82 -12.85 20.15
C ILE A 723 15.22 -13.43 18.79
N ARG A 724 15.02 -14.73 18.57
CA ARG A 724 15.33 -15.37 17.29
C ARG A 724 14.45 -14.81 16.17
N GLU A 725 13.14 -14.72 16.41
CA GLU A 725 12.20 -14.09 15.47
C GLU A 725 12.63 -12.66 15.13
N TRP A 726 13.04 -11.88 16.14
CA TRP A 726 13.53 -10.52 15.94
C TRP A 726 14.77 -10.48 15.05
N ILE A 727 15.73 -11.38 15.27
CA ILE A 727 16.96 -11.47 14.47
C ILE A 727 16.64 -11.88 13.03
N ASP A 728 15.76 -12.87 12.85
CA ASP A 728 15.34 -13.34 11.53
C ASP A 728 14.65 -12.22 10.73
N GLU A 729 13.88 -11.35 11.41
CA GLU A 729 13.18 -10.22 10.79
C GLU A 729 14.09 -8.99 10.55
N HIS A 730 14.96 -8.63 11.49
CA HIS A 730 15.67 -7.33 11.48
C HIS A 730 17.17 -7.45 11.19
N GLY A 731 17.73 -8.67 11.16
CA GLY A 731 19.17 -8.90 11.00
C GLY A 731 20.03 -8.44 12.18
N ARG A 732 19.44 -8.00 13.30
CA ARG A 732 20.13 -7.57 14.54
C ARG A 732 19.41 -8.07 15.78
N ARG A 733 20.07 -8.10 16.94
CA ARG A 733 19.39 -8.37 18.22
C ARG A 733 18.50 -7.19 18.67
N PRO A 734 17.43 -7.45 19.43
CA PRO A 734 16.70 -6.39 20.14
C PRO A 734 17.50 -5.91 21.38
N THR A 735 17.14 -4.71 21.85
CA THR A 735 17.45 -4.25 23.22
C THR A 735 16.43 -4.76 24.23
N ALA A 736 16.79 -4.75 25.52
CA ALA A 736 15.88 -5.10 26.61
C ALA A 736 14.59 -4.28 26.59
N LEU A 737 14.68 -2.96 26.31
CA LEU A 737 13.53 -2.08 26.24
C LEU A 737 12.63 -2.40 25.03
N GLU A 738 13.21 -2.54 23.83
CA GLU A 738 12.46 -2.87 22.61
C GLU A 738 11.64 -4.16 22.80
N LEU A 739 12.27 -5.21 23.32
CA LEU A 739 11.57 -6.47 23.54
C LEU A 739 10.53 -6.38 24.68
N ALA A 740 10.79 -5.59 25.72
CA ALA A 740 9.84 -5.38 26.81
C ALA A 740 8.61 -4.57 26.37
N VAL A 741 8.80 -3.58 25.49
CA VAL A 741 7.70 -2.82 24.88
C VAL A 741 6.90 -3.72 23.93
N HIS A 742 7.57 -4.56 23.15
CA HIS A 742 6.93 -5.51 22.25
C HIS A 742 6.05 -6.54 22.99
N THR A 743 6.52 -7.02 24.14
CA THR A 743 5.86 -8.09 24.91
C THR A 743 4.93 -7.61 26.02
N GLY A 744 5.15 -6.39 26.55
CA GLY A 744 4.42 -5.85 27.70
C GLY A 744 4.71 -6.55 29.04
N GLN A 745 5.64 -7.51 29.10
CA GLN A 745 5.90 -8.33 30.30
C GLN A 745 7.34 -8.19 30.81
N PRO A 746 7.59 -8.36 32.14
CA PRO A 746 8.94 -8.36 32.68
C PRO A 746 9.68 -9.66 32.35
N PHE A 747 10.97 -9.55 32.10
CA PHE A 747 11.86 -10.69 31.96
C PHE A 747 12.06 -11.41 33.31
N LYS A 748 12.10 -12.75 33.28
CA LYS A 748 12.35 -13.63 34.44
C LYS A 748 13.69 -14.36 34.31
N LEU A 749 14.77 -13.61 34.03
CA LEU A 749 16.07 -14.15 33.61
C LEU A 749 17.13 -14.13 34.72
N LYS A 750 16.74 -13.87 35.98
CA LYS A 750 17.71 -13.71 37.09
C LYS A 750 18.64 -14.91 37.25
N GLN A 751 18.14 -16.13 37.04
CA GLN A 751 18.92 -17.36 37.16
C GLN A 751 19.93 -17.55 36.02
N GLN A 752 19.68 -16.97 34.83
CA GLN A 752 20.60 -16.97 33.70
C GLN A 752 21.63 -15.82 33.78
N GLY A 753 21.60 -15.01 34.84
CA GLY A 753 22.46 -13.82 34.93
C GLY A 753 21.87 -12.58 34.26
N GLY A 754 20.54 -12.52 34.14
CA GLY A 754 19.80 -11.39 33.59
C GLY A 754 19.75 -11.37 32.07
N TRP A 755 19.29 -10.25 31.52
CA TRP A 755 19.16 -10.02 30.08
C TRP A 755 20.45 -10.31 29.30
N PHE A 756 21.57 -9.74 29.74
CA PHE A 756 22.86 -9.96 29.10
C PHE A 756 23.42 -11.38 29.31
N GLY A 757 23.02 -12.06 30.38
CA GLY A 757 23.35 -13.48 30.57
C GLY A 757 22.65 -14.36 29.54
N LEU A 758 21.37 -14.10 29.27
CA LEU A 758 20.63 -14.77 28.19
C LEU A 758 21.28 -14.50 26.83
N LEU A 759 21.66 -13.26 26.54
CA LEU A 759 22.32 -12.92 25.28
C LEU A 759 23.68 -13.60 25.12
N ASP A 760 24.45 -13.77 26.21
CA ASP A 760 25.72 -14.50 26.17
C ASP A 760 25.50 -16.00 25.92
N ASP A 761 24.52 -16.61 26.60
CA ASP A 761 24.12 -18.01 26.41
C ASP A 761 23.69 -18.28 24.95
N LEU A 762 23.03 -17.31 24.32
CA LEU A 762 22.64 -17.36 22.90
C LEU A 762 23.79 -16.99 21.94
N GLY A 763 24.95 -16.59 22.44
CA GLY A 763 26.09 -16.18 21.62
C GLY A 763 25.90 -14.86 20.87
N LEU A 764 24.99 -14.00 21.33
CA LEU A 764 24.57 -12.76 20.67
C LEU A 764 25.36 -11.51 21.11
N LEU A 765 26.25 -11.64 22.09
CA LEU A 765 27.14 -10.56 22.48
C LEU A 765 28.32 -10.41 21.52
N THR A 766 28.65 -9.17 21.16
CA THR A 766 29.90 -8.85 20.48
C THR A 766 31.11 -9.20 21.35
N ALA A 767 32.30 -9.29 20.76
CA ALA A 767 33.53 -9.57 21.52
C ALA A 767 33.78 -8.56 22.65
N ALA A 768 33.51 -7.27 22.39
CA ALA A 768 33.65 -6.21 23.38
C ALA A 768 32.59 -6.30 24.49
N GLU A 769 31.33 -6.55 24.15
CA GLU A 769 30.25 -6.74 25.13
C GLU A 769 30.47 -7.98 25.99
N ARG A 770 30.93 -9.10 25.42
CA ARG A 770 31.24 -10.32 26.18
C ARG A 770 32.37 -10.08 27.18
N GLN A 771 33.41 -9.35 26.78
CA GLN A 771 34.51 -8.98 27.67
C GLN A 771 34.04 -8.03 28.79
N ALA A 772 33.20 -7.05 28.47
CA ALA A 772 32.60 -6.15 29.44
C ALA A 772 31.65 -6.89 30.41
N PHE A 773 30.83 -7.80 29.89
CA PHE A 773 29.89 -8.62 30.67
C PHE A 773 30.60 -9.46 31.73
N GLY A 774 31.76 -10.04 31.41
CA GLY A 774 32.56 -10.81 32.36
C GLY A 774 32.91 -10.03 33.64
N THR A 775 33.00 -8.71 33.56
CA THR A 775 33.31 -7.84 34.71
C THR A 775 32.06 -7.16 35.29
N LEU A 776 31.06 -6.86 34.46
CA LEU A 776 29.85 -6.14 34.86
C LEU A 776 28.68 -7.03 35.29
N ARG A 777 28.75 -8.35 35.12
CA ARG A 777 27.62 -9.27 35.33
C ARG A 777 26.87 -9.03 36.64
N GLY A 778 27.59 -8.89 37.75
CA GLY A 778 27.00 -8.63 39.05
C GLY A 778 26.28 -7.28 39.14
N LEU A 779 26.89 -6.22 38.61
CA LEU A 779 26.29 -4.88 38.56
C LEU A 779 25.03 -4.87 37.69
N LEU A 780 25.08 -5.47 36.49
CA LEU A 780 23.93 -5.52 35.57
C LEU A 780 22.74 -6.27 36.18
N VAL A 781 22.98 -7.43 36.81
CA VAL A 781 21.93 -8.19 37.52
C VAL A 781 21.38 -7.40 38.70
N TRP A 782 22.24 -6.68 39.43
CA TRP A 782 21.83 -5.83 40.54
C TRP A 782 20.93 -4.67 40.08
N VAL A 783 21.24 -4.05 38.94
CA VAL A 783 20.37 -3.02 38.34
C VAL A 783 19.06 -3.65 37.84
N GLU A 784 19.13 -4.77 37.13
CA GLU A 784 17.94 -5.39 36.52
C GLU A 784 16.94 -5.93 37.56
N TYR A 785 17.42 -6.54 38.65
CA TYR A 785 16.56 -7.16 39.67
C TYR A 785 16.56 -6.42 41.01
N GLY A 786 17.09 -5.19 41.03
CA GLY A 786 17.04 -4.32 42.19
C GLY A 786 15.60 -4.05 42.64
N ASN A 787 15.40 -3.93 43.96
CA ASN A 787 14.13 -3.50 44.51
C ASN A 787 14.03 -1.98 44.46
N TYR A 788 13.11 -1.48 43.63
CA TYR A 788 12.86 -0.06 43.42
C TYR A 788 11.48 0.30 43.96
N THR A 789 11.43 0.72 45.21
CA THR A 789 10.23 1.33 45.81
C THR A 789 10.08 2.80 45.41
N LYS A 790 11.18 3.40 44.96
CA LYS A 790 11.34 4.77 44.48
C LYS A 790 12.36 4.80 43.35
N SER A 791 12.24 5.75 42.44
CA SER A 791 13.09 5.89 41.25
C SER A 791 14.49 6.42 41.51
N TYR A 792 14.77 7.02 42.68
CA TYR A 792 16.02 7.76 42.94
C TYR A 792 17.31 6.98 42.64
N LYS A 793 17.31 5.64 42.81
CA LYS A 793 18.49 4.80 42.49
C LYS A 793 18.73 4.74 40.99
N LEU A 794 17.67 4.50 40.21
CA LEU A 794 17.74 4.45 38.75
C LEU A 794 18.11 5.82 38.18
N ILE A 795 17.55 6.90 38.73
CA ILE A 795 17.90 8.27 38.36
C ILE A 795 19.37 8.58 38.68
N THR A 796 19.88 8.12 39.82
CA THR A 796 21.29 8.30 40.18
C THR A 796 22.21 7.56 39.21
N LEU A 797 21.86 6.33 38.81
CA LEU A 797 22.62 5.57 37.81
C LEU A 797 22.57 6.23 36.44
N GLN A 798 21.42 6.75 36.02
CA GLN A 798 21.27 7.48 34.78
C GLN A 798 22.09 8.78 34.78
N ALA A 799 22.06 9.53 35.89
CA ALA A 799 22.90 10.72 36.07
C ALA A 799 24.39 10.37 36.02
N LEU A 800 24.78 9.23 36.61
CA LEU A 800 26.16 8.75 36.58
C LEU A 800 26.62 8.41 35.16
N LEU A 801 25.77 7.76 34.35
CA LEU A 801 26.07 7.43 32.95
C LEU A 801 26.31 8.67 32.08
N GLN A 802 25.55 9.76 32.31
CA GLN A 802 25.75 11.03 31.59
C GLN A 802 27.13 11.66 31.81
N HIS A 803 27.78 11.32 32.93
CA HIS A 803 29.11 11.79 33.29
C HIS A 803 30.21 10.74 33.09
N ASP A 804 29.92 9.62 32.40
CA ASP A 804 30.84 8.47 32.25
C ASP A 804 31.28 7.90 33.62
N GLY A 805 30.41 8.06 34.62
CA GLY A 805 30.74 7.84 36.03
C GLY A 805 30.80 6.38 36.48
N ILE A 806 30.50 5.47 35.55
CA ILE A 806 30.80 4.05 35.73
C ILE A 806 32.32 3.82 35.66
N ARG A 807 33.05 4.61 34.86
CA ARG A 807 34.50 4.52 34.71
C ARG A 807 35.24 5.55 35.55
N ARG A 808 34.68 6.76 35.70
CA ARG A 808 35.35 7.88 36.36
C ARG A 808 34.64 8.30 37.64
N PRO A 809 35.38 8.82 38.63
CA PRO A 809 34.76 9.47 39.78
C PRO A 809 33.92 10.67 39.32
N VAL A 810 32.74 10.85 39.93
CA VAL A 810 31.88 12.01 39.64
C VAL A 810 31.51 12.72 40.94
N PRO A 811 31.73 14.04 41.05
CA PRO A 811 31.35 14.81 42.23
C PRO A 811 29.88 14.65 42.60
N LEU A 812 29.57 14.43 43.89
CA LEU A 812 28.20 14.23 44.35
C LEU A 812 27.27 15.41 44.02
N ARG A 813 27.82 16.62 44.00
CA ARG A 813 27.09 17.84 43.60
C ARG A 813 26.62 17.79 42.14
N GLU A 814 27.40 17.19 41.25
CA GLU A 814 27.10 17.07 39.82
C GLU A 814 26.05 15.98 39.60
N ILE A 815 26.18 14.85 40.30
CA ILE A 815 25.16 13.80 40.32
C ILE A 815 23.83 14.34 40.85
N ALA A 816 23.86 15.10 41.95
CA ALA A 816 22.66 15.70 42.54
C ALA A 816 22.00 16.72 41.59
N ALA A 817 22.80 17.56 40.93
CA ALA A 817 22.31 18.53 39.95
C ALA A 817 21.67 17.85 38.73
N THR A 818 22.36 16.86 38.13
CA THR A 818 21.82 16.09 37.00
C THR A 818 20.58 15.29 37.40
N SER A 819 20.56 14.71 38.60
CA SER A 819 19.40 13.96 39.10
C SER A 819 18.20 14.85 39.41
N ARG A 820 18.43 16.09 39.88
CA ARG A 820 17.37 17.11 40.02
C ARG A 820 16.67 17.32 38.71
N TRP A 821 17.49 17.51 37.67
CA TRP A 821 16.99 17.70 36.33
C TRP A 821 16.24 16.46 35.85
N LEU A 822 16.77 15.24 35.99
CA LEU A 822 16.08 14.01 35.58
C LEU A 822 14.73 13.79 36.31
N ILE A 823 14.61 14.11 37.60
CA ILE A 823 13.34 13.94 38.36
C ILE A 823 12.26 14.93 37.93
N TYR A 824 12.59 16.22 37.75
CA TYR A 824 11.58 17.23 37.42
C TYR A 824 10.94 17.06 36.05
N ARG A 825 11.40 16.05 35.30
CA ARG A 825 10.96 15.73 33.96
C ARG A 825 9.99 14.57 33.90
N ASP A 826 9.49 14.12 35.04
CA ASP A 826 8.34 13.23 35.13
C ASP A 826 7.69 13.41 36.51
N VAL A 827 6.41 13.77 36.56
CA VAL A 827 5.71 14.02 37.82
C VAL A 827 5.59 12.76 38.68
N ASP A 828 5.66 11.57 38.08
CA ASP A 828 5.76 10.34 38.87
C ASP A 828 7.10 10.22 39.61
N LEU A 829 8.18 10.72 39.03
CA LEU A 829 9.49 10.76 39.68
C LEU A 829 9.53 11.82 40.78
N VAL A 830 8.82 12.94 40.60
CA VAL A 830 8.65 13.97 41.64
C VAL A 830 7.93 13.41 42.87
N ALA A 831 6.91 12.56 42.67
CA ALA A 831 6.20 11.94 43.78
C ALA A 831 7.10 11.07 44.68
N ASP A 832 8.20 10.52 44.15
CA ASP A 832 9.14 9.69 44.91
C ASP A 832 10.02 10.48 45.89
N VAL A 833 10.14 11.79 45.67
CA VAL A 833 10.86 12.73 46.55
C VAL A 833 9.91 13.59 47.39
N ALA A 834 8.60 13.51 47.11
CA ALA A 834 7.57 14.34 47.73
C ALA A 834 7.19 13.97 49.17
N ASP A 835 7.27 12.69 49.51
CA ASP A 835 7.04 12.14 50.85
C ASP A 835 8.26 12.31 51.79
N ALA A 836 9.35 12.91 51.32
CA ALA A 836 10.54 13.22 52.11
C ALA A 836 10.34 14.45 53.02
N GLY A 837 9.20 14.53 53.70
CA GLY A 837 8.78 15.66 54.53
C GLY A 837 9.86 16.07 55.53
N SER A 838 10.25 17.35 55.48
CA SER A 838 11.38 18.06 56.14
C SER A 838 12.69 18.19 55.36
N ALA A 839 12.90 17.47 54.26
CA ALA A 839 14.13 17.60 53.48
C ALA A 839 14.17 18.85 52.58
N PHE A 840 13.00 19.37 52.20
CA PHE A 840 12.85 20.53 51.33
C PHE A 840 11.92 21.54 51.97
N THR A 841 12.37 22.80 52.07
CA THR A 841 11.49 23.91 52.48
C THR A 841 10.40 24.16 51.43
N ASP A 842 10.78 24.11 50.14
CA ASP A 842 9.89 24.13 48.99
C ASP A 842 10.45 23.15 47.94
N LEU A 843 9.75 22.03 47.72
CA LEU A 843 10.17 21.02 46.73
C LEU A 843 10.11 21.54 45.29
N ALA A 844 9.34 22.59 45.03
CA ALA A 844 9.30 23.24 43.73
C ALA A 844 10.48 24.21 43.53
N ARG A 845 11.08 24.70 44.63
CA ARG A 845 12.24 25.60 44.62
C ARG A 845 13.30 25.23 45.67
N PRO A 846 13.84 24.00 45.65
CA PRO A 846 14.84 23.62 46.63
C PRO A 846 16.14 24.37 46.34
N THR A 847 16.77 24.84 47.40
CA THR A 847 18.13 25.35 47.34
C THR A 847 19.08 24.24 46.90
N VAL A 848 20.20 24.61 46.28
CA VAL A 848 21.24 23.64 45.86
C VAL A 848 21.71 22.79 47.06
N ALA A 849 21.80 23.41 48.24
CA ALA A 849 22.21 22.75 49.48
C ALA A 849 21.16 21.72 49.97
N GLU A 850 19.87 22.06 49.96
CA GLU A 850 18.80 21.11 50.33
C GLU A 850 18.79 19.90 49.39
N TRP A 851 18.94 20.15 48.07
CA TRP A 851 18.96 19.09 47.08
C TRP A 851 20.19 18.18 47.20
N GLU A 852 21.38 18.76 47.34
CA GLU A 852 22.60 17.99 47.56
C GLU A 852 22.53 17.18 48.87
N ALA A 853 22.02 17.78 49.95
CA ALA A 853 21.85 17.10 51.23
C ALA A 853 20.87 15.92 51.14
N TYR A 854 19.73 16.11 50.45
CA TYR A 854 18.78 15.03 50.20
C TYR A 854 19.42 13.90 49.37
N TRP A 855 20.14 14.25 48.29
CA TRP A 855 20.75 13.28 47.39
C TRP A 855 21.85 12.47 48.08
N ARG A 856 22.66 13.14 48.90
CA ARG A 856 23.68 12.49 49.74
C ARG A 856 23.05 11.54 50.76
N LYS A 857 21.99 11.97 51.46
CA LYS A 857 21.35 11.21 52.54
C LYS A 857 20.54 10.00 52.05
N ASN A 858 19.94 10.09 50.86
CA ASN A 858 19.02 9.07 50.36
C ASN A 858 19.63 8.23 49.22
N PRO A 859 19.61 8.66 47.93
CA PRO A 859 20.07 7.82 46.83
C PRO A 859 21.51 7.38 46.96
N ILE A 860 22.44 8.29 47.25
CA ILE A 860 23.87 7.98 47.36
C ILE A 860 24.10 7.00 48.50
N ASN A 861 23.60 7.32 49.69
CA ASN A 861 23.66 6.42 50.84
C ASN A 861 23.05 5.04 50.52
N ALA A 862 21.96 4.97 49.76
CA ALA A 862 21.27 3.71 49.43
C ALA A 862 22.01 2.84 48.41
N ILE A 863 22.95 3.39 47.64
CA ILE A 863 23.79 2.64 46.70
C ILE A 863 25.22 2.41 47.23
N THR A 864 25.65 3.14 48.26
CA THR A 864 26.97 3.02 48.90
C THR A 864 26.95 2.36 50.28
N THR A 865 25.77 2.14 50.88
CA THR A 865 25.68 1.46 52.18
C THR A 865 25.53 -0.05 51.98
N PRO A 866 26.31 -0.88 52.70
CA PRO A 866 26.14 -2.32 52.69
C PRO A 866 24.71 -2.72 53.12
N THR A 867 24.07 -3.57 52.33
CA THR A 867 22.84 -4.26 52.75
C THR A 867 23.20 -5.64 53.27
N ARG A 868 22.36 -6.26 54.13
CA ARG A 868 22.69 -7.53 54.82
C ARG A 868 23.21 -8.61 53.85
N GLY A 869 24.54 -8.74 53.75
CA GLY A 869 25.25 -9.77 53.00
C GLY A 869 25.98 -9.34 51.71
N ASP A 870 25.75 -8.13 51.17
CA ASP A 870 26.33 -7.69 49.89
C ASP A 870 27.10 -6.36 50.04
N ASP A 871 28.34 -6.35 49.51
CA ASP A 871 29.14 -5.12 49.38
C ASP A 871 28.53 -4.19 48.32
N PRO A 872 28.49 -2.87 48.57
CA PRO A 872 27.92 -1.90 47.64
C PRO A 872 28.77 -1.77 46.38
N TRP A 873 28.13 -1.65 45.22
CA TRP A 873 28.81 -1.46 43.92
C TRP A 873 29.48 -0.09 43.76
N PHE A 874 29.17 0.85 44.64
CA PHE A 874 29.68 2.22 44.62
C PHE A 874 30.25 2.62 45.98
N ASP A 875 31.21 3.54 45.98
CA ASP A 875 31.74 4.19 47.18
C ASP A 875 31.78 5.71 47.03
N VAL A 876 31.86 6.42 48.15
CA VAL A 876 32.13 7.86 48.16
C VAL A 876 33.52 8.11 48.70
N VAL A 877 34.40 8.66 47.87
CA VAL A 877 35.77 9.07 48.25
C VAL A 877 35.92 10.55 47.92
N ASP A 878 36.37 11.35 48.88
CA ASP A 878 36.59 12.81 48.72
C ASP A 878 35.39 13.60 48.17
N GLY A 879 34.16 13.10 48.40
CA GLY A 879 32.93 13.75 47.90
C GLY A 879 32.61 13.44 46.44
N GLU A 880 33.25 12.43 45.86
CA GLU A 880 32.99 11.88 44.53
C GLU A 880 32.45 10.45 44.66
N LEU A 881 31.56 10.04 43.75
CA LEU A 881 31.05 8.68 43.67
C LEU A 881 31.95 7.86 42.74
N HIS A 882 32.42 6.71 43.22
CA HIS A 882 33.27 5.77 42.50
C HIS A 882 32.52 4.45 42.30
N ALA A 883 32.51 3.90 41.08
CA ALA A 883 32.15 2.50 40.89
C ALA A 883 33.28 1.58 41.37
N LYS A 884 32.96 0.50 42.08
CA LYS A 884 33.94 -0.50 42.55
C LYS A 884 34.27 -1.57 41.50
N VAL A 885 33.90 -1.34 40.24
CA VAL A 885 34.08 -2.29 39.14
C VAL A 885 35.29 -1.86 38.31
N PRO A 886 36.30 -2.72 38.12
CA PRO A 886 37.44 -2.40 37.27
C PRO A 886 36.99 -2.38 35.80
N ILE A 887 37.30 -1.31 35.06
CA ILE A 887 36.89 -1.18 33.65
C ILE A 887 38.09 -0.84 32.79
N ASP A 888 38.31 -1.64 31.76
CA ASP A 888 39.28 -1.35 30.71
C ASP A 888 38.82 -0.12 29.90
N PRO A 889 39.67 0.92 29.74
CA PRO A 889 39.35 2.08 28.90
C PRO A 889 38.90 1.73 27.48
N GLY A 890 39.37 0.62 26.90
CA GLY A 890 38.98 0.13 25.57
C GLY A 890 37.54 -0.39 25.49
N LEU A 891 36.90 -0.66 26.63
CA LEU A 891 35.54 -1.18 26.72
C LEU A 891 34.50 -0.12 27.10
N ALA A 892 34.90 1.14 27.30
CA ALA A 892 34.04 2.19 27.86
C ALA A 892 32.70 2.35 27.11
N ALA A 893 32.73 2.30 25.77
CA ALA A 893 31.52 2.40 24.95
C ALA A 893 30.56 1.22 25.18
N ALA A 894 31.08 -0.01 25.23
CA ALA A 894 30.28 -1.21 25.48
C ALA A 894 29.69 -1.20 26.90
N VAL A 895 30.50 -0.82 27.91
CA VAL A 895 30.05 -0.71 29.31
C VAL A 895 28.89 0.27 29.45
N ASN A 896 29.05 1.49 28.93
CA ASN A 896 28.01 2.52 29.04
C ASN A 896 26.74 2.10 28.30
N ALA A 897 26.85 1.53 27.11
CA ALA A 897 25.70 1.03 26.34
C ALA A 897 24.93 -0.05 27.11
N MET A 898 25.63 -1.06 27.65
CA MET A 898 24.99 -2.16 28.38
C MET A 898 24.31 -1.68 29.67
N VAL A 899 24.94 -0.80 30.44
CA VAL A 899 24.35 -0.27 31.67
C VAL A 899 23.17 0.66 31.35
N SER A 900 23.26 1.48 30.30
CA SER A 900 22.15 2.34 29.85
C SER A 900 20.94 1.51 29.45
N GLU A 901 21.14 0.46 28.65
CA GLU A 901 20.08 -0.43 28.17
C GLU A 901 19.23 -1.00 29.32
N ILE A 902 19.88 -1.44 30.41
CA ILE A 902 19.17 -2.01 31.58
C ILE A 902 18.55 -0.92 32.46
N VAL A 903 19.23 0.22 32.65
CA VAL A 903 18.67 1.34 33.43
C VAL A 903 17.40 1.86 32.76
N GLU A 904 17.39 2.01 31.43
CA GLU A 904 16.24 2.44 30.64
C GLU A 904 15.09 1.43 30.72
N TYR A 905 15.38 0.13 30.51
CA TYR A 905 14.40 -0.94 30.68
C TYR A 905 13.77 -0.91 32.08
N ARG A 906 14.58 -0.76 33.15
CA ARG A 906 14.09 -0.74 34.52
C ARG A 906 13.32 0.50 34.89
N LEU A 907 13.71 1.66 34.37
CA LEU A 907 12.98 2.90 34.57
C LEU A 907 11.60 2.83 33.90
N TYR A 908 11.52 2.30 32.67
CA TYR A 908 10.25 2.04 31.98
C TYR A 908 9.33 1.11 32.80
N ARG A 909 9.88 0.00 33.33
CA ARG A 909 9.14 -0.95 34.17
C ARG A 909 8.63 -0.32 35.48
N TYR A 910 9.45 0.52 36.10
CA TYR A 910 9.08 1.24 37.32
C TYR A 910 7.87 2.15 37.06
N LEU A 911 7.99 3.03 36.06
CA LEU A 911 6.97 4.02 35.72
C LEU A 911 5.65 3.36 35.29
N THR A 912 5.71 2.31 34.46
CA THR A 912 4.51 1.58 34.02
C THR A 912 3.79 0.81 35.14
N SER A 913 4.45 0.52 36.26
CA SER A 913 3.88 -0.20 37.40
C SER A 913 3.16 0.70 38.42
N GLN A 914 3.43 2.01 38.43
CA GLN A 914 2.86 2.99 39.38
C GLN A 914 1.41 3.42 39.06
N LYS A 915 0.64 2.56 38.36
CA LYS A 915 -0.62 2.81 37.64
C LYS A 915 -1.82 3.40 38.42
N SER A 916 -1.68 3.89 39.65
CA SER A 916 -2.82 4.36 40.46
C SER A 916 -2.59 5.64 41.30
N ARG A 917 -1.52 6.41 41.08
CA ARG A 917 -1.25 7.63 41.90
C ARG A 917 -1.64 8.97 41.26
N ARG A 918 -1.91 9.00 39.95
CA ARG A 918 -2.24 10.24 39.24
C ARG A 918 -3.75 10.49 39.27
N VAL A 919 -4.16 11.65 39.77
CA VAL A 919 -5.51 12.19 39.54
C VAL A 919 -5.38 13.17 38.39
N GLY A 920 -6.05 12.86 37.28
CA GLY A 920 -6.10 13.69 36.08
C GLY A 920 -7.47 14.35 35.97
N GLU A 921 -7.52 15.67 36.01
CA GLU A 921 -8.75 16.44 35.78
C GLU A 921 -8.68 17.09 34.39
N VAL A 922 -9.66 16.75 33.56
CA VAL A 922 -9.75 17.23 32.17
C VAL A 922 -10.69 18.42 32.10
N ARG A 923 -10.25 19.50 31.45
CA ARG A 923 -11.06 20.71 31.21
C ARG A 923 -10.75 21.32 29.84
N LYS A 924 -11.63 22.22 29.38
CA LYS A 924 -11.42 23.10 28.23
C LYS A 924 -11.33 24.57 28.73
N PRO A 925 -10.40 25.39 28.25
CA PRO A 925 -10.36 26.82 28.55
C PRO A 925 -11.60 27.54 28.03
N VAL A 926 -12.17 28.45 28.81
CA VAL A 926 -13.30 29.32 28.42
C VAL A 926 -12.80 30.74 28.17
N ASP A 927 -12.86 31.25 26.94
CA ASP A 927 -12.50 32.64 26.62
C ASP A 927 -13.75 33.47 26.34
N ALA A 928 -13.93 34.57 27.09
CA ALA A 928 -15.09 35.47 26.99
C ALA A 928 -16.47 34.76 26.97
N GLY A 929 -16.61 33.67 27.74
CA GLY A 929 -17.85 32.87 27.82
C GLY A 929 -18.01 31.81 26.72
N ARG A 930 -17.02 31.63 25.85
CA ARG A 930 -16.97 30.57 24.83
C ARG A 930 -15.92 29.53 25.19
N GLU A 931 -16.28 28.25 25.17
CA GLU A 931 -15.30 27.16 25.26
C GLU A 931 -14.37 27.17 24.05
N VAL A 932 -13.06 27.15 24.32
CA VAL A 932 -12.01 26.99 23.33
C VAL A 932 -11.77 25.50 23.13
N ASP A 933 -11.75 25.04 21.89
CA ASP A 933 -11.56 23.63 21.53
C ASP A 933 -10.10 23.19 21.69
N ALA A 934 -9.63 23.20 22.94
CA ALA A 934 -8.27 22.85 23.35
C ALA A 934 -8.30 22.21 24.74
N THR A 935 -8.34 20.89 24.78
CA THR A 935 -8.37 20.10 26.00
C THR A 935 -7.02 20.12 26.70
N PHE A 936 -7.01 20.42 28.00
CA PHE A 936 -5.86 20.21 28.86
C PHE A 936 -6.23 19.31 30.04
N THR A 937 -5.21 18.67 30.61
CA THR A 937 -5.33 17.83 31.80
C THR A 937 -4.41 18.36 32.88
N VAL A 938 -4.94 18.61 34.07
CA VAL A 938 -4.12 18.82 35.26
C VAL A 938 -3.86 17.46 35.88
N GLU A 939 -2.61 17.00 35.80
CA GLU A 939 -2.13 15.78 36.44
C GLU A 939 -1.34 16.16 37.70
N THR A 940 -1.83 15.74 38.87
CA THR A 940 -1.14 15.93 40.14
C THR A 940 -1.11 14.65 40.95
N THR A 941 -0.07 14.52 41.78
CA THR A 941 0.05 13.51 42.83
C THR A 941 -0.22 14.11 44.22
N GLY A 942 -0.78 15.31 44.28
CA GLY A 942 -1.07 16.04 45.53
C GLY A 942 0.09 16.87 46.08
N VAL A 943 1.21 16.96 45.36
CA VAL A 943 2.41 17.73 45.75
C VAL A 943 2.93 18.53 44.55
N THR A 944 3.41 19.75 44.78
CA THR A 944 4.02 20.62 43.77
C THR A 944 5.47 20.16 43.49
N PRO A 945 5.94 20.13 42.22
CA PRO A 945 5.27 20.60 41.00
C PRO A 945 4.13 19.72 40.44
N THR A 946 3.16 20.39 39.82
CA THR A 946 2.01 19.80 39.14
C THR A 946 2.25 19.79 37.62
N SER A 947 1.73 18.78 36.91
CA SER A 947 1.75 18.77 35.45
C SER A 947 0.48 19.37 34.88
N VAL A 948 0.63 20.27 33.93
CA VAL A 948 -0.45 20.66 33.01
C VAL A 948 -0.10 20.07 31.64
N VAL A 949 -0.86 19.07 31.23
CA VAL A 949 -0.68 18.40 29.95
C VAL A 949 -1.64 19.01 28.95
N ILE A 950 -1.12 19.48 27.82
CA ILE A 950 -1.92 20.00 26.73
C ILE A 950 -1.73 19.04 25.55
N GLU A 951 -2.82 18.41 25.13
CA GLU A 951 -2.81 17.48 24.00
C GLU A 951 -2.83 18.28 22.69
N SER A 952 -2.02 17.89 21.72
CA SER A 952 -1.97 18.56 20.42
C SER A 952 -3.19 18.26 19.55
N ALA A 953 -3.28 18.93 18.39
CA ALA A 953 -4.49 19.02 17.56
C ALA A 953 -5.06 17.70 16.98
N GLY A 954 -4.30 16.60 16.93
CA GLY A 954 -4.69 15.39 16.19
C GLY A 954 -5.46 14.33 16.99
N GLY A 955 -6.79 14.28 16.83
CA GLY A 955 -7.67 13.16 17.22
C GLY A 955 -8.71 12.85 16.14
N SER A 956 -9.03 11.58 15.91
CA SER A 956 -10.10 11.12 14.99
C SER A 956 -11.40 10.87 15.76
N ALA A 957 -12.56 11.12 15.14
CA ALA A 957 -13.86 10.80 15.73
C ALA A 957 -13.97 9.29 16.00
N GLY A 958 -13.91 8.89 17.27
CA GLY A 958 -13.98 7.48 17.70
C GLY A 958 -12.91 7.04 18.69
N SER A 959 -11.89 7.85 19.00
CA SER A 959 -10.98 7.60 20.13
C SER A 959 -11.49 8.24 21.42
N ASP A 960 -11.14 7.68 22.59
CA ASP A 960 -11.41 8.26 23.93
C ASP A 960 -10.80 9.67 24.15
N PHE A 961 -10.08 10.22 23.17
CA PHE A 961 -9.41 11.52 23.20
C PHE A 961 -9.98 12.46 22.14
N ALA A 962 -10.31 13.70 22.53
CA ALA A 962 -10.94 14.71 21.69
C ALA A 962 -9.93 15.47 20.80
N ARG A 963 -10.37 15.91 19.60
CA ARG A 963 -9.58 16.72 18.66
C ARG A 963 -9.46 18.16 19.21
N ASN A 964 -8.26 18.74 19.24
CA ASN A 964 -8.02 20.09 19.78
C ASN A 964 -7.79 21.10 18.65
N THR A 965 -8.85 21.58 18.00
CA THR A 965 -8.76 22.45 16.82
C THR A 965 -8.25 23.87 17.12
N GLU A 966 -8.33 24.32 18.38
CA GLU A 966 -7.88 25.64 18.83
C GLU A 966 -6.64 25.57 19.74
N TYR A 967 -5.75 24.59 19.51
CA TYR A 967 -4.60 24.29 20.36
C TYR A 967 -3.74 25.51 20.73
N VAL A 968 -3.39 26.38 19.78
CA VAL A 968 -2.54 27.55 20.04
C VAL A 968 -3.24 28.54 20.98
N ALA A 969 -4.52 28.81 20.75
CA ALA A 969 -5.33 29.69 21.59
C ALA A 969 -5.49 29.10 23.00
N GLY A 970 -5.72 27.79 23.10
CA GLY A 970 -5.75 27.08 24.38
C GLY A 970 -4.41 27.14 25.13
N PHE A 971 -3.29 26.96 24.43
CA PHE A 971 -1.94 27.03 25.02
C PHE A 971 -1.62 28.43 25.55
N ASP A 972 -1.97 29.48 24.78
CA ASP A 972 -1.83 30.88 25.19
C ASP A 972 -2.68 31.19 26.45
N LEU A 973 -3.93 30.70 26.50
CA LEU A 973 -4.81 30.86 27.66
C LEU A 973 -4.28 30.12 28.90
N VAL A 974 -3.83 28.88 28.74
CA VAL A 974 -3.26 28.09 29.84
C VAL A 974 -2.02 28.78 30.42
N LEU A 975 -1.07 29.21 29.58
CA LEU A 975 0.12 29.93 30.06
C LEU A 975 -0.24 31.29 30.71
N SER A 976 -1.18 32.04 30.14
CA SER A 976 -1.61 33.33 30.67
C SER A 976 -2.29 33.20 32.03
N ARG A 977 -3.09 32.14 32.22
CA ARG A 977 -3.76 31.87 33.49
C ARG A 977 -2.81 31.33 34.54
N LEU A 978 -1.87 30.48 34.15
CA LEU A 978 -0.75 30.08 35.02
C LEU A 978 0.07 31.31 35.47
N ALA A 979 0.29 32.28 34.58
CA ALA A 979 0.94 33.55 34.94
C ALA A 979 0.09 34.40 35.91
N GLY A 980 -1.23 34.45 35.72
CA GLY A 980 -2.16 35.09 36.65
C GLY A 980 -2.18 34.45 38.05
N LEU A 981 -1.88 33.16 38.13
CA LEU A 981 -1.71 32.42 39.39
C LEU A 981 -0.31 32.55 40.01
N GLY A 982 0.60 33.32 39.39
CA GLY A 982 1.98 33.49 39.84
C GLY A 982 2.82 32.21 39.73
N ALA A 983 2.49 31.32 38.80
CA ALA A 983 3.19 30.05 38.63
C ALA A 983 4.62 30.23 38.09
N GLN A 984 5.46 29.20 38.25
CA GLN A 984 6.72 29.08 37.51
C GLN A 984 6.69 27.84 36.65
N LEU A 985 7.13 27.97 35.40
CA LEU A 985 7.36 26.83 34.52
C LEU A 985 8.72 26.21 34.86
N LEU A 986 8.72 25.07 35.54
CA LEU A 986 9.94 24.39 35.97
C LEU A 986 10.60 23.60 34.83
N ASP A 987 9.81 22.95 33.99
CA ASP A 987 10.30 22.28 32.78
C ASP A 987 9.16 22.08 31.77
N CYS A 988 9.51 21.74 30.54
CA CYS A 988 8.55 21.36 29.51
C CYS A 988 9.13 20.27 28.60
N TYR A 989 8.34 19.23 28.31
CA TYR A 989 8.78 18.12 27.46
C TYR A 989 7.61 17.38 26.84
N ILE A 990 7.90 16.50 25.88
CA ILE A 990 6.91 15.72 25.15
C ILE A 990 6.74 14.34 25.76
N ASP A 991 5.50 13.98 26.06
CA ASP A 991 5.11 12.75 26.76
C ASP A 991 4.07 11.95 25.95
N THR A 992 4.45 11.57 24.73
CA THR A 992 3.63 10.77 23.82
C THR A 992 4.13 9.33 23.77
N ARG A 993 3.22 8.37 23.54
CA ARG A 993 3.56 6.95 23.36
C ARG A 993 4.65 6.71 22.30
N ASN A 994 4.69 7.54 21.26
CA ASN A 994 5.64 7.47 20.14
C ASN A 994 7.01 8.11 20.44
N THR A 995 7.17 8.80 21.57
CA THR A 995 8.46 9.33 22.04
C THR A 995 8.92 8.61 23.31
N ALA A 996 8.26 7.50 23.67
CA ALA A 996 8.47 6.80 24.94
C ALA A 996 9.80 6.04 24.99
N ASP A 997 10.34 5.69 23.83
CA ASP A 997 11.65 5.08 23.57
C ASP A 997 12.80 6.09 23.66
N LEU A 998 12.53 7.38 23.44
CA LEU A 998 13.54 8.43 23.56
C LEU A 998 13.91 8.68 25.01
N SER A 999 15.19 8.96 25.25
CA SER A 999 15.65 9.46 26.54
C SER A 999 14.81 10.69 26.89
N VAL A 1000 14.57 10.90 28.18
CA VAL A 1000 13.84 12.09 28.59
C VAL A 1000 14.57 13.31 28.00
N ALA A 1001 15.92 13.34 27.97
CA ALA A 1001 16.78 14.47 27.53
C ALA A 1001 16.35 15.01 26.16
N ASP A 1002 16.16 14.09 25.24
CA ASP A 1002 15.83 14.34 23.84
C ASP A 1002 14.36 14.74 23.64
N ARG A 1003 13.56 14.73 24.71
CA ARG A 1003 12.17 15.17 24.75
C ARG A 1003 11.92 16.57 25.31
N ARG A 1004 12.95 17.26 25.81
CA ARG A 1004 12.83 18.58 26.46
C ARG A 1004 12.58 19.70 25.45
N LEU A 1005 11.72 20.64 25.80
CA LEU A 1005 11.48 21.85 25.03
C LEU A 1005 12.37 22.99 25.51
N ASP A 1006 12.73 23.88 24.59
CA ASP A 1006 13.54 25.06 24.84
C ASP A 1006 12.62 26.30 24.89
N PRO A 1007 12.58 27.04 26.01
CA PRO A 1007 11.73 28.22 26.16
C PRO A 1007 12.24 29.44 25.37
N GLY A 1008 13.43 29.36 24.77
CA GLY A 1008 13.98 30.38 23.85
C GLY A 1008 14.95 31.37 24.48
N ASP A 1009 15.58 32.17 23.62
CA ASP A 1009 16.60 33.15 24.02
C ASP A 1009 16.04 34.15 25.05
N GLY A 1010 16.67 34.21 26.22
CA GLY A 1010 16.25 35.06 27.34
C GLY A 1010 15.47 34.35 28.45
N PHE A 1011 15.13 33.06 28.27
CA PHE A 1011 14.49 32.24 29.29
C PHE A 1011 15.39 31.07 29.71
N THR A 1012 15.42 30.76 31.01
CA THR A 1012 16.11 29.58 31.52
C THR A 1012 15.23 28.94 32.58
N TYR A 1013 15.03 27.63 32.49
CA TYR A 1013 14.26 26.92 33.50
C TYR A 1013 14.92 27.03 34.89
N PRO A 1014 14.14 27.26 35.97
CA PRO A 1014 12.70 27.53 35.96
C PRO A 1014 12.35 28.95 35.48
N VAL A 1015 11.34 29.08 34.62
CA VAL A 1015 10.87 30.36 34.09
C VAL A 1015 9.78 30.93 35.01
N PRO A 1016 9.96 32.12 35.62
CA PRO A 1016 8.89 32.77 36.38
C PRO A 1016 7.80 33.27 35.43
N LEU A 1017 6.54 32.82 35.58
CA LEU A 1017 5.41 33.34 34.80
C LEU A 1017 4.75 34.48 35.60
N ALA A 1018 5.25 35.70 35.43
CA ALA A 1018 4.75 36.90 36.11
C ALA A 1018 4.33 37.98 35.11
N ALA A 1019 3.64 39.02 35.57
CA ALA A 1019 3.27 40.17 34.74
C ALA A 1019 4.52 40.80 34.09
N GLY A 1020 4.57 40.81 32.76
CA GLY A 1020 5.71 41.33 31.96
C GLY A 1020 6.50 40.27 31.20
N VAL A 1021 6.21 38.98 31.38
CA VAL A 1021 6.76 37.89 30.54
C VAL A 1021 6.05 37.88 29.18
N ASP A 1022 6.81 37.86 28.09
CA ASP A 1022 6.26 37.68 26.74
C ASP A 1022 5.87 36.21 26.53
N ILE A 1023 4.66 35.87 26.98
CA ILE A 1023 4.07 34.53 26.89
C ILE A 1023 3.98 34.07 25.44
N VAL A 1024 3.75 34.99 24.51
CA VAL A 1024 3.62 34.68 23.08
C VAL A 1024 4.96 34.26 22.50
N GLU A 1025 6.05 34.95 22.83
CA GLU A 1025 7.39 34.57 22.35
C GLU A 1025 7.88 33.26 23.01
N MET A 1026 7.63 33.08 24.31
CA MET A 1026 7.94 31.83 25.00
C MET A 1026 7.16 30.65 24.40
N ARG A 1027 5.84 30.79 24.14
CA ARG A 1027 5.06 29.77 23.43
C ARG A 1027 5.65 29.48 22.06
N LYS A 1028 5.97 30.49 21.24
CA LYS A 1028 6.56 30.28 19.91
C LYS A 1028 7.86 29.49 19.99
N SER A 1029 8.71 29.76 20.99
CA SER A 1029 9.93 28.98 21.20
C SER A 1029 9.64 27.54 21.64
N LEU A 1030 8.74 27.34 22.60
CA LEU A 1030 8.34 26.01 23.05
C LEU A 1030 7.75 25.19 21.91
N LEU A 1031 6.86 25.74 21.08
CA LEU A 1031 6.31 25.05 19.91
C LEU A 1031 7.38 24.80 18.84
N ARG A 1032 8.31 25.74 18.60
CA ARG A 1032 9.46 25.52 17.71
C ARG A 1032 10.36 24.38 18.21
N SER A 1033 10.64 24.33 19.50
CA SER A 1033 11.43 23.26 20.11
C SER A 1033 10.69 21.93 20.11
N MET A 1034 9.37 21.95 20.37
CA MET A 1034 8.49 20.78 20.28
C MET A 1034 8.53 20.14 18.91
N SER A 1035 8.60 20.94 17.84
CA SER A 1035 8.73 20.42 16.48
C SER A 1035 10.01 19.60 16.26
N LYS A 1036 11.06 19.79 17.08
CA LYS A 1036 12.37 19.13 16.97
C LYS A 1036 12.49 17.85 17.80
N VAL A 1037 11.69 17.70 18.86
CA VAL A 1037 11.73 16.52 19.75
C VAL A 1037 11.29 15.25 19.02
N GLY A 1038 12.09 14.19 19.12
CA GLY A 1038 11.84 12.92 18.40
C GLY A 1038 12.07 12.99 16.90
N ARG A 1039 12.90 13.93 16.44
CA ARG A 1039 13.45 13.93 15.09
C ARG A 1039 14.82 13.26 15.04
N SER A 1040 15.11 12.55 13.95
CA SER A 1040 16.49 12.22 13.59
C SER A 1040 17.27 13.50 13.27
N PRO A 1041 18.54 13.67 13.72
CA PRO A 1041 19.34 14.88 13.52
C PRO A 1041 19.53 15.32 12.06
N THR A 1042 19.15 14.48 11.09
CA THR A 1042 19.24 14.74 9.65
C THR A 1042 17.95 15.25 8.98
N SER A 1043 16.83 15.37 9.70
CA SER A 1043 15.52 15.74 9.12
C SER A 1043 15.18 17.24 9.25
N LYS A 1044 14.71 17.88 8.16
CA LYS A 1044 14.13 19.23 8.16
C LYS A 1044 12.61 19.12 7.89
N GLY A 1045 11.77 19.57 8.83
CA GLY A 1045 10.30 19.67 8.63
C GLY A 1045 9.40 19.12 9.75
N GLY A 1046 8.27 19.81 10.01
CA GLY A 1046 7.45 19.81 11.25
C GLY A 1046 7.21 18.45 11.92
N GLY A 1047 7.60 18.31 13.20
CA GLY A 1047 7.46 17.07 13.96
C GLY A 1047 6.17 17.00 14.78
N ASN A 1048 5.36 15.96 14.49
CA ASN A 1048 4.13 15.41 15.09
C ASN A 1048 3.02 16.30 15.71
N ALA A 1049 1.80 16.16 15.16
CA ALA A 1049 0.52 16.73 15.61
C ALA A 1049 -0.19 15.94 16.71
N ARG A 1050 0.47 14.92 17.26
CA ARG A 1050 -0.02 14.08 18.36
C ARG A 1050 0.91 14.11 19.58
N LYS A 1051 1.64 15.22 19.77
CA LYS A 1051 2.52 15.46 20.90
C LYS A 1051 1.72 15.91 22.12
N ARG A 1052 1.74 15.11 23.19
CA ARG A 1052 1.28 15.53 24.51
C ARG A 1052 2.39 16.41 25.09
N CYS A 1053 2.14 17.72 25.11
CA CYS A 1053 3.07 18.68 25.67
C CYS A 1053 2.80 18.79 27.17
N ARG A 1054 3.80 18.46 27.99
CA ARG A 1054 3.68 18.46 29.44
C ARG A 1054 4.44 19.65 30.01
N LEU A 1055 3.69 20.57 30.60
CA LEU A 1055 4.21 21.71 31.35
C LEU A 1055 4.33 21.31 32.81
N VAL A 1056 5.54 21.30 33.35
CA VAL A 1056 5.77 21.07 34.78
C VAL A 1056 5.81 22.41 35.47
N VAL A 1057 4.85 22.67 36.35
CA VAL A 1057 4.64 23.99 36.94
C VAL A 1057 4.65 23.98 38.45
N ALA A 1058 5.19 25.04 39.04
CA ALA A 1058 5.15 25.35 40.45
C ALA A 1058 4.15 26.48 40.71
N VAL A 1059 3.06 26.21 41.42
CA VAL A 1059 2.05 27.22 41.77
C VAL A 1059 2.20 27.62 43.25
N PRO A 1060 2.11 28.92 43.62
CA PRO A 1060 2.41 29.40 44.98
C PRO A 1060 1.46 28.91 46.10
N ALA A 1061 0.23 28.50 45.77
CA ALA A 1061 -0.78 28.03 46.71
C ALA A 1061 -1.04 26.52 46.57
N LYS A 1062 -1.59 25.87 47.61
CA LYS A 1062 -2.00 24.44 47.54
C LYS A 1062 -3.32 24.32 46.79
N TRP A 1063 -3.26 23.83 45.56
CA TRP A 1063 -4.44 23.53 44.74
C TRP A 1063 -4.69 22.02 44.69
N THR A 1064 -5.97 21.62 44.59
CA THR A 1064 -6.33 20.25 44.19
C THR A 1064 -6.29 20.16 42.66
N ALA A 1065 -6.30 18.94 42.11
CA ALA A 1065 -6.37 18.73 40.65
C ALA A 1065 -7.56 19.49 40.04
N SER A 1066 -8.73 19.38 40.68
CA SER A 1066 -9.98 20.00 40.21
C SER A 1066 -9.92 21.51 40.35
N SER A 1067 -9.55 22.05 41.52
CA SER A 1067 -9.57 23.50 41.71
C SER A 1067 -8.54 24.23 40.85
N LEU A 1068 -7.39 23.61 40.58
CA LEU A 1068 -6.42 24.15 39.64
C LEU A 1068 -6.92 24.06 38.19
N ALA A 1069 -7.56 22.95 37.81
CA ALA A 1069 -8.13 22.80 36.48
C ALA A 1069 -9.24 23.82 36.23
N ASP A 1070 -10.12 24.06 37.20
CA ASP A 1070 -11.19 25.05 37.14
C ASP A 1070 -10.62 26.48 37.06
N ALA A 1071 -9.61 26.81 37.86
CA ALA A 1071 -8.93 28.11 37.80
C ALA A 1071 -8.23 28.36 36.44
N ILE A 1072 -7.61 27.32 35.86
CA ILE A 1072 -7.02 27.38 34.51
C ILE A 1072 -8.11 27.37 33.43
N ALA A 1073 -9.31 26.83 33.67
CA ALA A 1073 -10.41 26.77 32.69
C ALA A 1073 -11.23 28.06 32.63
N ASP A 1074 -11.55 28.68 33.76
CA ASP A 1074 -12.49 29.80 33.83
C ASP A 1074 -11.81 31.18 33.95
N GLY A 1075 -10.52 31.21 34.30
CA GLY A 1075 -9.76 32.46 34.45
C GLY A 1075 -10.19 33.33 35.65
N HIS A 1076 -11.12 32.86 36.48
CA HIS A 1076 -11.45 33.48 37.74
C HIS A 1076 -10.37 33.14 38.77
N GLY A 1077 -9.63 34.15 39.21
CA GLY A 1077 -8.77 34.05 40.39
C GLY A 1077 -9.65 33.82 41.62
N GLY A 1078 -10.02 32.56 41.87
CA GLY A 1078 -10.63 32.15 43.12
C GLY A 1078 -9.61 32.38 44.22
N GLU A 1079 -9.94 33.30 45.14
CA GLU A 1079 -9.31 33.34 46.46
C GLU A 1079 -9.23 31.91 47.00
N GLY A 1080 -8.02 31.50 47.40
CA GLY A 1080 -7.80 30.21 48.03
C GLY A 1080 -8.85 30.03 49.13
N SER A 1081 -9.47 28.85 49.15
CA SER A 1081 -10.46 28.47 50.16
C SER A 1081 -9.82 28.44 51.56
N ASP A 1082 -9.68 29.59 52.18
CA ASP A 1082 -9.68 29.74 53.63
C ASP A 1082 -11.14 29.87 54.07
N SER A 1083 -11.83 28.74 54.12
CA SER A 1083 -13.04 28.61 54.96
C SER A 1083 -12.82 27.46 55.94
N ALA A 1084 -11.98 27.76 56.93
CA ALA A 1084 -12.10 27.11 58.22
C ALA A 1084 -13.57 27.26 58.69
N SER A 1085 -14.16 26.13 59.02
CA SER A 1085 -15.46 25.99 59.66
C SER A 1085 -15.66 27.01 60.79
N HIS A 1086 -16.51 28.00 60.57
CA HIS A 1086 -17.23 28.67 61.64
C HIS A 1086 -18.70 28.29 61.53
N SER A 1087 -19.11 27.49 62.50
CA SER A 1087 -20.47 27.18 62.87
C SER A 1087 -21.23 28.45 63.28
N ASP A 1088 -22.45 28.58 62.76
CA ASP A 1088 -23.65 29.24 63.31
C ASP A 1088 -24.38 29.85 62.11
N GLY A 1089 -25.66 29.60 61.83
CA GLY A 1089 -26.78 29.25 62.68
C GLY A 1089 -27.98 30.06 62.17
N SER A 1090 -29.13 29.41 62.05
CA SER A 1090 -30.49 29.96 61.83
C SER A 1090 -30.90 30.52 60.45
N LEU A 1091 -31.74 29.73 59.77
CA LEU A 1091 -33.15 30.01 59.42
C LEU A 1091 -33.55 31.46 59.06
N ALA A 1092 -33.91 31.69 57.80
CA ALA A 1092 -35.29 31.95 57.33
C ALA A 1092 -35.29 32.13 55.81
#